data_AF-A0AAR2J863-F1
#
_entry.id   AF-A0AAR2J863-F1
#
_cell.length_a   1.000
_cell.length_b   1.000
_cell.length_c   1.000
_cell.angle_alpha   90.00
_cell.angle_beta   90.00
_cell.angle_gamma   90.00
#
_symmetry.space_group_name_H-M   'P 1'
#
loop_
_entity.id
_entity.type
_entity.pdbx_description
1 polymer ?
#
loop_
_entity_poly.entity_id
_entity_poly.type
_entity_poly.pdbx_seq_one_letter_code
_entity_poly.pdbx_strand_id
1 'polypeptide(L)'
;VIMDRYQEQPHLLDSHLEWMLNMLLKLIRDEKSPPLLVHLGFKFLYIISKVRGYKTFMQLFPHEVADMQPVLDLLCRQDPKDTETWETRYMLLLWLSMTCLIPFDLSRLDGHLNSEPGLNREPIMDRILAVAKTYLRVSDKSRDAASVLVSKFVTRPDVKQKRLGDFLDWTLTTISQASDLTMEGTVTLDGALQSLAQLFKHGKREDFLQYAPTVLQCLDQKKIAESSLAMLRKLGVKVVQRLGLTFLKPRLAKWRYQRGSRSLAVNLAQSTAAGKVLDAKPELESGSREEDYDIPEEVENVIEQLLGGLKDKETIVRWSAAKGIGRVTGRLPKELADEVVGSVLDCFSFQETDNAWHGGCLALAELGRRGLLLPSRLSDVVPVILKALTYDEKRGACSLGSNVRDAACYVCWAFARAYDPSELKPYVNQIASALVITAIFDRNVTCRKAASAAFQENVGRQGTFPHGIDILTAADYFAVGNLNNCYLTISVYIAGFEEYTKPMIDHLVSRKINHWDGVIRDLATKALHNLTPQAPDYMAKTVVPQLLSMATGMDLHGRHGAILACAEITHALYKVGAEIPVISKAEVLIELLFNHCVWICSLQEAAVSALAALCEEYYQLQPGVADTHIQYLAALRSPEVLTRCGCALALGSLPRFMIHSKLQQVILDSLQEACRMTQKEGFAEARRDAATAMARVCVTAGVCAQGSPDSAVCEKNVTAVYEALLDCMNDYITDSRGDVGAWVRAAAMTGLLDLTLQVAGSAPELLSPAICQRMMCCLAQQAAEKIDRYRAHAGSVFLQLLHSTQPVVPHIPHREELLSIFPPHSAESLNWNAASQAFPHVSQLLRLPVYQYHTLLGLAVSVGGLTETTVRYSSHSLFEHLKGIQQDSAALLQFGDTLLRIFRDNLHNDRVSVPFLKMLDQILANSCFDVSQQENHQDLLFLLSLCKEEIKKSKDIQKLRSCVAVYCGLILFQGDVRKKILVQLMMLLCHPFPVIRKATASQVYEMLLTYDDVIDAAVLDDVMTVLSDTNWESDLTTVRSHRNQLCDWLGVPRPTVQHGSPSLPI
;
A
#
# COMPACT_ATOMS: atom_id res chain seq x y z
N VAL A 1 26.29 -6.16 -2.40
CA VAL A 1 25.20 -7.03 -2.91
C VAL A 1 25.21 -8.43 -2.28
N ILE A 2 26.24 -9.28 -2.44
CA ILE A 2 26.23 -10.63 -1.82
C ILE A 2 26.31 -10.54 -0.29
N MET A 3 27.27 -9.79 0.25
CA MET A 3 27.45 -9.64 1.70
C MET A 3 26.23 -9.03 2.39
N ASP A 4 25.47 -8.17 1.71
CA ASP A 4 24.28 -7.52 2.28
C ASP A 4 23.14 -8.51 2.59
N ARG A 5 23.08 -9.65 1.89
CA ARG A 5 22.09 -10.71 2.17
C ARG A 5 22.28 -11.38 3.52
N TYR A 6 23.48 -11.29 4.10
CA TYR A 6 23.78 -11.84 5.43
C TYR A 6 23.44 -10.88 6.57
N GLN A 7 22.92 -9.66 6.30
CA GLN A 7 22.60 -8.69 7.36
C GLN A 7 21.50 -9.19 8.33
N GLU A 8 20.59 -10.05 7.87
CA GLU A 8 19.56 -10.64 8.73
C GLU A 8 20.13 -11.65 9.73
N GLN A 9 21.14 -12.43 9.32
CA GLN A 9 21.81 -13.46 10.13
C GLN A 9 23.34 -13.37 10.00
N PRO A 10 23.97 -12.31 10.56
CA PRO A 10 25.38 -12.02 10.30
C PRO A 10 26.34 -13.05 10.92
N HIS A 11 25.90 -13.78 11.95
CA HIS A 11 26.68 -14.82 12.62
C HIS A 11 27.05 -16.01 11.71
N LEU A 12 26.32 -16.21 10.60
CA LEU A 12 26.65 -17.24 9.61
C LEU A 12 28.01 -17.01 8.94
N LEU A 13 28.57 -15.80 9.02
CA LEU A 13 29.89 -15.49 8.45
C LEU A 13 31.05 -15.88 9.37
N ASP A 14 30.82 -16.23 10.64
CA ASP A 14 31.87 -16.37 11.65
C ASP A 14 32.96 -17.37 11.28
N SER A 15 32.60 -18.51 10.68
CA SER A 15 33.54 -19.54 10.23
C SER A 15 34.43 -19.11 9.06
N HIS A 16 34.12 -18.00 8.40
CA HIS A 16 34.80 -17.57 7.17
C HIS A 16 35.61 -16.28 7.31
N LEU A 17 35.48 -15.56 8.43
CA LEU A 17 36.11 -14.24 8.59
C LEU A 17 37.64 -14.31 8.55
N GLU A 18 38.23 -15.33 9.18
CA GLU A 18 39.67 -15.43 9.38
C GLU A 18 40.43 -15.64 8.06
N TRP A 19 39.99 -16.58 7.22
CA TRP A 19 40.64 -16.82 5.93
C TRP A 19 40.46 -15.62 4.98
N MET A 20 39.28 -14.98 4.98
CA MET A 20 39.01 -13.79 4.16
C MET A 20 39.90 -12.62 4.56
N LEU A 21 40.06 -12.39 5.87
CA LEU A 21 40.98 -11.37 6.40
C LEU A 21 42.41 -11.66 5.96
N ASN A 22 42.90 -12.87 6.20
CA ASN A 22 44.28 -13.25 5.87
C ASN A 22 44.58 -13.13 4.37
N MET A 23 43.63 -13.48 3.51
CA MET A 23 43.76 -13.32 2.06
C MET A 23 43.92 -11.85 1.66
N LEU A 24 43.07 -10.96 2.20
CA LEU A 24 43.13 -9.53 1.89
C LEU A 24 44.38 -8.86 2.50
N LEU A 25 44.79 -9.26 3.71
CA LEU A 25 46.00 -8.75 4.35
C LEU A 25 47.28 -9.13 3.58
N LYS A 26 47.33 -10.31 2.95
CA LYS A 26 48.45 -10.68 2.07
C LYS A 26 48.60 -9.72 0.91
N LEU A 27 47.50 -9.30 0.28
CA LEU A 27 47.51 -8.32 -0.81
C LEU A 27 47.90 -6.92 -0.32
N ILE A 28 47.42 -6.53 0.86
CA ILE A 28 47.70 -5.22 1.47
C ILE A 28 49.16 -5.07 1.90
N ARG A 29 49.77 -6.14 2.43
CA ARG A 29 51.16 -6.12 2.93
C ARG A 29 52.23 -6.33 1.85
N ASP A 30 51.85 -6.74 0.64
CA ASP A 30 52.80 -6.94 -0.45
C ASP A 30 53.30 -5.58 -0.97
N GLU A 31 54.61 -5.34 -0.86
CA GLU A 31 55.26 -4.10 -1.32
C GLU A 31 55.13 -3.88 -2.84
N LYS A 32 54.83 -4.95 -3.60
CA LYS A 32 54.62 -4.87 -5.06
C LYS A 32 53.19 -4.50 -5.44
N SER A 33 52.26 -4.47 -4.49
CA SER A 33 50.85 -4.15 -4.77
C SER A 33 50.67 -2.70 -5.18
N PRO A 34 49.95 -2.41 -6.29
CA PRO A 34 49.59 -1.04 -6.66
C PRO A 34 48.77 -0.36 -5.54
N PRO A 35 48.91 0.96 -5.31
CA PRO A 35 48.15 1.67 -4.27
C PRO A 35 46.63 1.47 -4.38
N LEU A 36 46.09 1.45 -5.59
CA LEU A 36 44.66 1.19 -5.85
C LEU A 36 44.21 -0.19 -5.34
N LEU A 37 45.06 -1.22 -5.47
CA LEU A 37 44.75 -2.56 -4.99
C LEU A 37 44.75 -2.63 -3.46
N VAL A 38 45.66 -1.89 -2.81
CA VAL A 38 45.71 -1.77 -1.35
C VAL A 38 44.43 -1.11 -0.82
N HIS A 39 44.01 0.01 -1.41
CA HIS A 39 42.76 0.70 -1.04
C HIS A 39 41.53 -0.18 -1.27
N LEU A 40 41.49 -0.93 -2.38
CA LEU A 40 40.41 -1.87 -2.67
C LEU A 40 40.36 -3.02 -1.64
N GLY A 41 41.52 -3.52 -1.21
CA GLY A 41 41.63 -4.51 -0.15
C GLY A 41 40.99 -4.02 1.15
N PHE A 42 41.32 -2.80 1.59
CA PHE A 42 40.70 -2.21 2.77
C PHE A 42 39.21 -1.93 2.61
N LYS A 43 38.75 -1.56 1.43
CA LYS A 43 37.32 -1.40 1.13
C LYS A 43 36.55 -2.71 1.30
N PHE A 44 37.12 -3.84 0.87
CA PHE A 44 36.50 -5.15 1.10
C PHE A 44 36.51 -5.56 2.58
N LEU A 45 37.60 -5.28 3.31
CA LEU A 45 37.65 -5.47 4.76
C LEU A 45 36.55 -4.66 5.47
N TYR A 46 36.33 -3.40 5.05
CA TYR A 46 35.26 -2.58 5.60
C TYR A 46 33.88 -3.19 5.34
N ILE A 47 33.58 -3.66 4.13
CA ILE A 47 32.29 -4.29 3.80
C ILE A 47 32.02 -5.52 4.69
N ILE A 48 33.02 -6.39 4.87
CA ILE A 48 32.90 -7.57 5.74
C ILE A 48 32.66 -7.13 7.19
N SER A 49 33.44 -6.16 7.67
CA SER A 49 33.30 -5.61 9.03
C SER A 49 31.94 -4.94 9.27
N LYS A 50 31.35 -4.30 8.25
CA LYS A 50 30.05 -3.63 8.32
C LYS A 50 28.92 -4.66 8.49
N VAL A 51 28.95 -5.76 7.75
CA VAL A 51 27.90 -6.80 7.82
C VAL A 51 27.97 -7.58 9.12
N ARG A 52 29.16 -8.05 9.53
CA ARG A 52 29.29 -8.84 10.75
C ARG A 52 29.26 -8.00 12.04
N GLY A 53 29.74 -6.77 11.95
CA GLY A 53 29.98 -5.87 13.07
C GLY A 53 31.48 -5.73 13.40
N TYR A 54 31.97 -4.49 13.36
CA TYR A 54 33.39 -4.17 13.51
C TYR A 54 34.03 -4.74 14.79
N LYS A 55 33.28 -4.93 15.88
CA LYS A 55 33.82 -5.43 17.16
C LYS A 55 34.30 -6.88 17.08
N THR A 56 33.51 -7.75 16.45
CA THR A 56 33.91 -9.15 16.25
C THR A 56 35.03 -9.21 15.22
N PHE A 57 34.89 -8.46 14.12
CA PHE A 57 35.88 -8.48 13.04
C PHE A 57 37.26 -7.97 13.49
N MET A 58 37.31 -6.87 14.25
CA MET A 58 38.56 -6.23 14.70
C MET A 58 39.41 -7.15 15.57
N GLN A 59 38.83 -8.12 16.28
CA GLN A 59 39.56 -9.07 17.11
C GLN A 59 40.47 -10.01 16.30
N LEU A 60 40.22 -10.13 14.99
CA LEU A 60 40.98 -11.00 14.09
C LEU A 60 42.25 -10.34 13.55
N PHE A 61 42.44 -9.03 13.77
CA PHE A 61 43.61 -8.33 13.27
C PHE A 61 44.92 -8.83 13.92
N PRO A 62 46.01 -8.97 13.14
CA PRO A 62 47.35 -9.15 13.68
C PRO A 62 47.71 -8.00 14.63
N HIS A 63 48.32 -8.33 15.76
CA HIS A 63 48.63 -7.35 16.82
C HIS A 63 50.01 -7.61 17.42
N GLU A 64 50.96 -8.01 16.59
CA GLU A 64 52.36 -8.22 17.00
C GLU A 64 53.11 -6.89 17.05
N VAL A 65 54.25 -6.86 17.75
CA VAL A 65 55.11 -5.64 17.82
C VAL A 65 55.55 -5.20 16.43
N ALA A 66 55.82 -6.16 15.53
CA ALA A 66 56.20 -5.91 14.14
C ALA A 66 55.11 -5.18 13.33
N ASP A 67 53.83 -5.24 13.76
CA ASP A 67 52.71 -4.61 13.05
C ASP A 67 52.53 -3.14 13.40
N MET A 68 53.07 -2.67 14.54
CA MET A 68 52.80 -1.32 15.02
C MET A 68 53.33 -0.24 14.07
N GLN A 69 54.62 -0.31 13.73
CA GLN A 69 55.27 0.71 12.91
C GLN A 69 54.71 0.73 11.48
N PRO A 70 54.53 -0.41 10.76
CA PRO A 70 53.95 -0.41 9.42
C PRO A 70 52.52 0.14 9.38
N VAL A 71 51.67 -0.23 10.33
CA VAL A 71 50.28 0.27 10.37
C VAL A 71 50.23 1.77 10.67
N LEU A 72 51.06 2.25 11.60
CA LEU A 72 51.16 3.68 11.91
C LEU A 72 51.70 4.48 10.72
N ASP A 73 52.75 3.99 10.06
CA ASP A 73 53.35 4.65 8.91
C ASP A 73 52.39 4.69 7.70
N LEU A 74 51.66 3.60 7.44
CA LEU A 74 50.62 3.57 6.41
C LEU A 74 49.53 4.61 6.69
N LEU A 75 49.11 4.75 7.95
CA LEU A 75 48.09 5.70 8.37
C LEU A 75 48.57 7.17 8.31
N CYS A 76 49.83 7.43 8.69
CA CYS A 76 50.45 8.75 8.60
C CYS A 76 50.63 9.25 7.16
N ARG A 77 50.71 8.33 6.18
CA ARG A 77 50.78 8.68 4.75
C ARG A 77 49.43 9.02 4.13
N GLN A 78 48.33 8.75 4.82
CA GLN A 78 46.99 9.03 4.28
C GLN A 78 46.64 10.52 4.44
N ASP A 79 45.91 11.07 3.47
CA ASP A 79 45.32 12.41 3.59
C ASP A 79 44.00 12.34 4.38
N PRO A 80 43.87 13.03 5.54
CA PRO A 80 42.61 13.09 6.28
C PRO A 80 41.45 13.75 5.52
N LYS A 81 41.73 14.54 4.48
CA LYS A 81 40.72 15.25 3.67
C LYS A 81 40.28 14.48 2.43
N ASP A 82 40.95 13.37 2.09
CA ASP A 82 40.60 12.57 0.91
C ASP A 82 39.25 11.86 1.09
N THR A 83 38.30 12.11 0.20
CA THR A 83 36.95 11.53 0.28
C THR A 83 36.84 10.14 -0.35
N GLU A 84 37.81 9.70 -1.16
CA GLU A 84 37.71 8.46 -1.94
C GLU A 84 38.19 7.21 -1.18
N THR A 85 39.17 7.36 -0.28
CA THR A 85 39.82 6.21 0.38
C THR A 85 39.58 6.11 1.89
N TRP A 86 38.52 6.74 2.40
CA TRP A 86 38.23 6.77 3.84
C TRP A 86 38.10 5.39 4.49
N GLU A 87 37.68 4.34 3.75
CA GLU A 87 37.63 2.96 4.25
C GLU A 87 39.02 2.46 4.67
N THR A 88 40.07 2.90 3.97
CA THR A 88 41.47 2.58 4.31
C THR A 88 41.82 3.13 5.69
N ARG A 89 41.54 4.41 5.91
CA ARG A 89 41.82 5.10 7.17
C ARG A 89 41.00 4.51 8.31
N TYR A 90 39.72 4.21 8.07
CA TYR A 90 38.84 3.54 9.03
C TYR A 90 39.42 2.19 9.49
N MET A 91 39.80 1.32 8.55
CA MET A 91 40.33 -0.01 8.90
C MET A 91 41.72 0.07 9.54
N LEU A 92 42.59 0.97 9.09
CA LEU A 92 43.89 1.22 9.71
C LEU A 92 43.78 1.71 11.16
N LEU A 93 42.83 2.62 11.46
CA LEU A 93 42.58 3.09 12.83
C LEU A 93 42.10 1.95 13.74
N LEU A 94 41.21 1.07 13.25
CA LEU A 94 40.78 -0.11 14.00
C LEU A 94 41.93 -1.09 14.22
N TRP A 95 42.77 -1.31 13.21
CA TRP A 95 43.94 -2.17 13.30
C TRP A 95 44.97 -1.60 14.29
N LEU A 96 45.27 -0.31 14.21
CA LEU A 96 46.14 0.39 15.15
C LEU A 96 45.60 0.29 16.60
N SER A 97 44.27 0.30 16.78
CA SER A 97 43.67 0.11 18.09
C SER A 97 43.98 -1.27 18.71
N MET A 98 44.22 -2.29 17.88
CA MET A 98 44.61 -3.64 18.32
C MET A 98 46.10 -3.74 18.57
N THR A 99 46.94 -3.18 17.69
CA THR A 99 48.40 -3.15 17.91
C THR A 99 48.77 -2.33 19.14
N CYS A 100 47.97 -1.33 19.50
CA CYS A 100 48.08 -0.62 20.79
C CYS A 100 47.78 -1.50 22.01
N LEU A 101 47.48 -2.79 21.90
CA LEU A 101 47.28 -3.68 23.06
C LEU A 101 48.50 -4.56 23.36
N ILE A 102 49.64 -4.35 22.67
CA ILE A 102 50.88 -5.09 22.96
C ILE A 102 51.30 -4.94 24.44
N PRO A 103 51.85 -5.98 25.06
CA PRO A 103 52.10 -6.00 26.52
C PRO A 103 53.34 -5.20 26.96
N PHE A 104 54.06 -4.54 26.02
CA PHE A 104 55.29 -3.79 26.30
C PHE A 104 55.03 -2.29 26.35
N ASP A 105 55.81 -1.56 27.16
CA ASP A 105 55.78 -0.09 27.21
C ASP A 105 56.16 0.49 25.84
N LEU A 106 55.33 1.39 25.31
CA LEU A 106 55.53 1.95 23.96
C LEU A 106 56.83 2.73 23.84
N SER A 107 57.36 3.26 24.94
CA SER A 107 58.67 3.94 24.96
C SER A 107 59.83 3.03 24.55
N ARG A 108 59.68 1.70 24.63
CA ARG A 108 60.70 0.75 24.16
C ARG A 108 60.81 0.68 22.64
N LEU A 109 59.78 1.13 21.93
CA LEU A 109 59.72 1.08 20.47
C LEU A 109 60.33 2.33 19.82
N ASP A 110 60.62 3.36 20.62
CA ASP A 110 61.24 4.59 20.15
C ASP A 110 62.72 4.40 19.77
N GLY A 111 63.35 3.27 20.15
CA GLY A 111 64.77 3.00 19.89
C GLY A 111 65.69 4.07 20.52
N HIS A 112 66.99 4.02 20.22
CA HIS A 112 67.90 5.11 20.58
C HIS A 112 67.59 6.33 19.68
N LEU A 113 66.57 7.12 20.04
CA LEU A 113 66.25 8.44 19.45
C LEU A 113 67.43 9.43 19.43
N ASN A 114 68.57 9.05 20.05
CA ASN A 114 69.76 9.88 20.25
C ASN A 114 70.99 9.44 19.41
N SER A 115 70.91 8.44 18.52
CA SER A 115 72.11 7.91 17.83
C SER A 115 72.34 8.36 16.38
N GLU A 116 71.45 9.14 15.76
CA GLU A 116 71.72 9.76 14.46
C GLU A 116 71.49 11.29 14.50
N PRO A 117 72.53 12.12 14.30
CA PRO A 117 72.39 13.56 14.30
C PRO A 117 71.68 14.01 13.01
N GLY A 118 70.37 14.30 13.10
CA GLY A 118 69.61 14.96 12.01
C GLY A 118 68.14 14.57 11.87
N LEU A 119 67.69 13.46 12.47
CA LEU A 119 66.27 13.05 12.45
C LEU A 119 65.69 13.01 13.87
N ASN A 120 65.17 14.14 14.34
CA ASN A 120 64.28 14.17 15.52
C ASN A 120 62.98 13.42 15.17
N ARG A 121 62.96 12.08 15.32
CA ARG A 121 61.72 11.31 15.25
C ARG A 121 60.90 11.57 16.51
N GLU A 122 59.67 12.03 16.35
CA GLU A 122 58.73 12.16 17.47
C GLU A 122 58.45 10.79 18.12
N PRO A 123 58.33 10.72 19.45
CA PRO A 123 57.96 9.49 20.15
C PRO A 123 56.67 8.87 19.61
N ILE A 124 56.60 7.54 19.55
CA ILE A 124 55.45 6.78 19.03
C ILE A 124 54.17 7.15 19.78
N MET A 125 54.24 7.38 21.10
CA MET A 125 53.08 7.82 21.88
C MET A 125 52.50 9.15 21.36
N ASP A 126 53.36 10.11 21.05
CA ASP A 126 52.95 11.44 20.59
C ASP A 126 52.44 11.39 19.14
N ARG A 127 53.07 10.57 18.28
CA ARG A 127 52.60 10.30 16.92
C ARG A 127 51.19 9.69 16.91
N ILE A 128 50.94 8.65 17.72
CA ILE A 128 49.63 8.01 17.80
C ILE A 128 48.58 9.01 18.34
N LEU A 129 48.94 9.82 19.34
CA LEU A 129 48.04 10.83 19.90
C LEU A 129 47.70 11.92 18.89
N ALA A 130 48.68 12.39 18.11
CA ALA A 130 48.48 13.36 17.04
C ALA A 130 47.56 12.81 15.94
N VAL A 131 47.79 11.58 15.50
CA VAL A 131 46.92 10.87 14.55
C VAL A 131 45.49 10.77 15.08
N ALA A 132 45.33 10.35 16.33
CA ALA A 132 44.02 10.23 16.96
C ALA A 132 43.29 11.59 17.03
N LYS A 133 43.97 12.67 17.45
CA LYS A 133 43.40 14.03 17.51
C LYS A 133 42.97 14.53 16.13
N THR A 134 43.76 14.25 15.09
CA THR A 134 43.44 14.60 13.70
C THR A 134 42.19 13.87 13.22
N TYR A 135 42.15 12.54 13.37
CA TYR A 135 41.03 11.73 12.89
C TYR A 135 39.76 11.84 13.75
N LEU A 136 39.82 12.41 14.96
CA LEU A 136 38.60 12.78 15.69
C LEU A 136 37.87 13.99 15.08
N ARG A 137 38.54 14.78 14.23
CA ARG A 137 37.99 16.00 13.61
C ARG A 137 37.56 15.81 12.16
N VAL A 138 37.62 14.59 11.62
CA VAL A 138 37.15 14.30 10.26
C VAL A 138 35.65 14.04 10.22
N SER A 139 35.01 14.35 9.09
CA SER A 139 33.57 14.19 8.89
C SER A 139 33.15 12.76 8.52
N ASP A 140 34.09 11.90 8.13
CA ASP A 140 33.85 10.53 7.70
C ASP A 140 33.86 9.51 8.87
N LYS A 141 33.60 8.24 8.56
CA LYS A 141 33.50 7.15 9.55
C LYS A 141 34.80 6.86 10.30
N SER A 142 35.95 7.29 9.81
CA SER A 142 37.25 7.18 10.48
C SER A 142 37.21 7.82 11.86
N ARG A 143 36.37 8.85 12.08
CA ARG A 143 36.13 9.43 13.40
C ARG A 143 35.64 8.41 14.43
N ASP A 144 34.70 7.54 14.03
CA ASP A 144 34.18 6.48 14.89
C ASP A 144 35.32 5.50 15.28
N ALA A 145 36.19 5.16 14.33
CA ALA A 145 37.36 4.30 14.58
C ALA A 145 38.45 4.99 15.43
N ALA A 146 38.68 6.29 15.23
CA ALA A 146 39.60 7.09 16.04
C ALA A 146 39.16 7.13 17.51
N SER A 147 37.85 7.22 17.78
CA SER A 147 37.32 7.13 19.15
C SER A 147 37.63 5.77 19.82
N VAL A 148 37.64 4.68 19.03
CA VAL A 148 38.00 3.34 19.51
C VAL A 148 39.50 3.26 19.79
N LEU A 149 40.34 3.78 18.89
CA LEU A 149 41.79 3.89 19.07
C LEU A 149 42.12 4.61 20.37
N VAL A 150 41.60 5.83 20.57
CA VAL A 150 41.81 6.62 21.79
C VAL A 150 41.45 5.84 23.04
N SER A 151 40.29 5.17 23.03
CA SER A 151 39.79 4.46 24.21
C SER A 151 40.69 3.31 24.67
N LYS A 152 41.41 2.67 23.75
CA LYS A 152 42.35 1.60 24.06
C LYS A 152 43.76 2.12 24.33
N PHE A 153 44.20 3.11 23.55
CA PHE A 153 45.53 3.69 23.64
C PHE A 153 45.72 4.49 24.94
N VAL A 154 44.83 5.44 25.23
CA VAL A 154 44.96 6.33 26.39
C VAL A 154 44.73 5.60 27.72
N THR A 155 43.99 4.49 27.71
CA THR A 155 43.74 3.68 28.92
C THR A 155 44.85 2.66 29.21
N ARG A 156 45.88 2.55 28.36
CA ARG A 156 47.04 1.70 28.65
C ARG A 156 47.80 2.21 29.89
N PRO A 157 48.39 1.33 30.71
CA PRO A 157 49.09 1.74 31.94
C PRO A 157 50.21 2.79 31.75
N ASP A 158 51.05 2.63 30.72
CA ASP A 158 52.18 3.49 30.36
C ASP A 158 51.73 4.85 29.81
N VAL A 159 50.72 4.84 28.93
CA VAL A 159 50.17 6.06 28.30
C VAL A 159 49.31 6.85 29.28
N LYS A 160 48.50 6.18 30.09
CA LYS A 160 47.57 6.80 31.05
C LYS A 160 48.31 7.75 31.99
N GLN A 161 49.44 7.30 32.55
CA GLN A 161 50.22 8.09 33.51
C GLN A 161 50.78 9.38 32.89
N LYS A 162 51.06 9.39 31.58
CA LYS A 162 51.75 10.49 30.89
C LYS A 162 50.82 11.39 30.07
N ARG A 163 49.69 10.88 29.57
CA ARG A 163 48.88 11.56 28.53
C ARG A 163 47.37 11.60 28.80
N LEU A 164 46.83 10.94 29.84
CA LEU A 164 45.39 10.96 30.11
C LEU A 164 44.88 12.37 30.44
N GLY A 165 45.57 13.09 31.34
CA GLY A 165 45.24 14.47 31.71
C GLY A 165 45.25 15.40 30.50
N ASP A 166 46.38 15.44 29.79
CA ASP A 166 46.57 16.24 28.56
C ASP A 166 45.47 15.99 27.50
N PHE A 167 45.04 14.73 27.35
CA PHE A 167 44.00 14.39 26.39
C PHE A 167 42.61 14.83 26.86
N LEU A 168 42.29 14.67 28.14
CA LEU A 168 41.03 15.14 28.71
C LEU A 168 40.94 16.67 28.64
N ASP A 169 42.00 17.39 29.00
CA ASP A 169 42.05 18.86 28.91
C ASP A 169 41.85 19.34 27.47
N TRP A 170 42.51 18.69 26.51
CA TRP A 170 42.29 18.97 25.09
C TRP A 170 40.84 18.72 24.68
N THR A 171 40.24 17.62 25.15
CA THR A 171 38.86 17.24 24.80
C THR A 171 37.84 18.22 25.39
N LEU A 172 38.00 18.60 26.66
CA LEU A 172 37.12 19.55 27.35
C LEU A 172 37.25 20.97 26.78
N THR A 173 38.47 21.40 26.47
CA THR A 173 38.73 22.66 25.75
C THR A 173 38.03 22.64 24.39
N THR A 174 38.14 21.53 23.66
CA THR A 174 37.51 21.34 22.35
C THR A 174 35.98 21.42 22.46
N ILE A 175 35.36 20.80 23.47
CA ILE A 175 33.91 20.86 23.70
C ILE A 175 33.46 22.28 24.03
N SER A 176 34.23 22.98 24.86
CA SER A 176 33.89 24.35 25.29
C SER A 176 33.94 25.33 24.11
N GLN A 177 34.98 25.24 23.27
CA GLN A 177 35.23 26.19 22.18
C GLN A 177 34.44 25.91 20.90
N ALA A 178 34.17 24.65 20.57
CA ALA A 178 33.55 24.30 19.29
C ALA A 178 32.06 24.72 19.23
N SER A 179 31.64 25.39 18.15
CA SER A 179 30.24 25.78 17.95
C SER A 179 29.45 24.69 17.23
N ASP A 180 28.27 24.32 17.74
CA ASP A 180 27.36 23.39 17.05
C ASP A 180 26.55 24.06 15.93
N LEU A 181 26.75 25.36 15.69
CA LEU A 181 26.18 26.10 14.56
C LEU A 181 26.99 25.96 13.27
N THR A 182 28.26 25.55 13.35
CA THR A 182 29.11 25.34 12.17
C THR A 182 29.28 23.85 11.89
N MET A 183 29.46 23.48 10.61
CA MET A 183 29.71 22.09 10.23
C MET A 183 31.01 21.55 10.85
N GLU A 184 32.08 22.36 10.84
CA GLU A 184 33.37 21.99 11.43
C GLU A 184 33.28 21.81 12.95
N GLY A 185 32.61 22.73 13.64
CA GLY A 185 32.43 22.63 15.09
C GLY A 185 31.54 21.45 15.48
N THR A 186 30.50 21.17 14.71
CA THR A 186 29.67 19.96 14.85
C THR A 186 30.49 18.68 14.76
N VAL A 187 31.32 18.57 13.70
CA VAL A 187 32.15 17.39 13.47
C VAL A 187 33.14 17.18 14.61
N THR A 188 33.72 18.28 15.10
CA THR A 188 34.66 18.32 16.20
C THR A 188 34.00 17.93 17.54
N LEU A 189 32.81 18.45 17.82
CA LEU A 189 32.02 18.10 19.01
C LEU A 189 31.64 16.63 19.03
N ASP A 190 31.20 16.09 17.89
CA ASP A 190 30.84 14.68 17.76
C ASP A 190 32.04 13.78 18.10
N GLY A 191 33.21 14.05 17.52
CA GLY A 191 34.44 13.31 17.81
C GLY A 191 34.87 13.39 19.27
N ALA A 192 34.84 14.59 19.85
CA ALA A 192 35.16 14.81 21.26
C ALA A 192 34.22 14.00 22.18
N LEU A 193 32.90 14.09 21.98
CA LEU A 193 31.91 13.35 22.77
C LEU A 193 32.01 11.83 22.57
N GLN A 194 32.25 11.37 21.35
CA GLN A 194 32.48 9.94 21.07
C GLN A 194 33.71 9.43 21.83
N SER A 195 34.80 10.19 21.84
CA SER A 195 36.03 9.83 22.54
C SER A 195 35.80 9.72 24.05
N LEU A 196 35.11 10.68 24.69
CA LEU A 196 34.72 10.62 26.10
C LEU A 196 33.84 9.40 26.39
N ALA A 197 32.83 9.15 25.56
CA ALA A 197 31.91 8.03 25.75
C ALA A 197 32.62 6.65 25.67
N GLN A 198 33.70 6.53 24.88
CA GLN A 198 34.50 5.31 24.80
C GLN A 198 35.54 5.23 25.93
N LEU A 199 36.18 6.34 26.30
CA LEU A 199 37.12 6.42 27.41
C LEU A 199 36.48 5.99 28.72
N PHE A 200 35.36 6.60 29.12
CA PHE A 200 34.65 6.22 30.35
C PHE A 200 33.97 4.83 30.27
N LYS A 201 33.91 4.21 29.08
CA LYS A 201 33.40 2.84 28.92
C LYS A 201 34.49 1.79 29.11
N HIS A 202 35.71 2.07 28.70
CA HIS A 202 36.83 1.13 28.70
C HIS A 202 37.84 1.38 29.83
N GLY A 203 37.93 2.62 30.32
CA GLY A 203 38.75 3.01 31.44
C GLY A 203 38.31 2.39 32.76
N LYS A 204 39.26 2.17 33.66
CA LYS A 204 38.97 1.72 35.02
C LYS A 204 38.35 2.88 35.82
N ARG A 205 37.40 2.57 36.70
CA ARG A 205 36.72 3.58 37.54
C ARG A 205 37.70 4.43 38.34
N GLU A 206 38.67 3.80 38.99
CA GLU A 206 39.67 4.46 39.85
C GLU A 206 40.45 5.56 39.13
N ASP A 207 40.75 5.33 37.85
CA ASP A 207 41.53 6.25 37.02
C ASP A 207 40.71 7.47 36.56
N PHE A 208 39.40 7.28 36.35
CA PHE A 208 38.52 8.28 35.76
C PHE A 208 37.64 9.01 36.78
N LEU A 209 37.51 8.50 38.00
CA LEU A 209 36.65 9.06 39.04
C LEU A 209 37.01 10.51 39.36
N GLN A 210 38.31 10.84 39.46
CA GLN A 210 38.78 12.19 39.76
C GLN A 210 38.45 13.22 38.66
N TYR A 211 38.25 12.78 37.42
CA TYR A 211 37.93 13.66 36.29
C TYR A 211 36.42 13.74 36.03
N ALA A 212 35.63 12.78 36.53
CA ALA A 212 34.21 12.67 36.21
C ALA A 212 33.38 13.92 36.57
N PRO A 213 33.56 14.59 37.73
CA PRO A 213 32.83 15.82 38.05
C PRO A 213 33.13 16.97 37.07
N THR A 214 34.40 17.17 36.73
CA THR A 214 34.83 18.22 35.78
C THR A 214 34.26 17.98 34.38
N VAL A 215 34.22 16.72 33.94
CA VAL A 215 33.61 16.37 32.65
C VAL A 215 32.11 16.62 32.68
N LEU A 216 31.41 16.25 33.76
CA LEU A 216 29.97 16.51 33.89
C LEU A 216 29.67 18.02 33.82
N GLN A 217 30.40 18.82 34.62
CA GLN A 217 30.26 20.27 34.64
C GLN A 217 30.49 20.91 33.26
N CYS A 218 31.47 20.42 32.50
CA CYS A 218 31.72 20.91 31.14
C CYS A 218 30.56 20.60 30.18
N LEU A 219 29.92 19.43 30.31
CA LEU A 219 28.74 19.09 29.49
C LEU A 219 27.53 19.96 29.84
N ASP A 220 27.33 20.24 31.13
CA ASP A 220 26.24 21.08 31.62
C ASP A 220 26.38 22.52 31.12
N GLN A 221 27.59 23.09 31.21
CA GLN A 221 27.89 24.42 30.67
C GLN A 221 27.69 24.48 29.15
N LYS A 222 27.99 23.39 28.43
CA LYS A 222 27.82 23.33 26.98
C LYS A 222 26.36 23.19 26.54
N LYS A 223 25.45 22.77 27.43
CA LYS A 223 24.01 22.57 27.17
C LYS A 223 23.73 21.70 25.95
N ILE A 224 24.44 20.56 25.85
CA ILE A 224 24.36 19.66 24.69
C ILE A 224 22.93 19.16 24.45
N ALA A 225 22.11 19.03 25.51
CA ALA A 225 20.70 18.66 25.43
C ALA A 225 19.84 19.64 24.60
N GLU A 226 20.25 20.91 24.47
CA GLU A 226 19.53 21.93 23.70
C GLU A 226 19.92 21.94 22.21
N SER A 227 20.97 21.21 21.80
CA SER A 227 21.47 21.21 20.42
C SER A 227 20.40 20.76 19.41
N SER A 228 20.39 21.38 18.23
CA SER A 228 19.48 21.01 17.14
C SER A 228 19.76 19.60 16.60
N LEU A 229 21.01 19.13 16.74
CA LEU A 229 21.50 17.88 16.16
C LEU A 229 21.28 16.67 17.08
N ALA A 230 20.44 15.74 16.62
CA ALA A 230 20.08 14.51 17.35
C ALA A 230 21.29 13.66 17.78
N MET A 231 22.31 13.58 16.92
CA MET A 231 23.49 12.77 17.17
C MET A 231 24.33 13.33 18.33
N LEU A 232 24.46 14.66 18.44
CA LEU A 232 25.15 15.30 19.57
C LEU A 232 24.40 15.08 20.88
N ARG A 233 23.07 15.28 20.90
CA ARG A 233 22.22 15.00 22.07
C ARG A 233 22.36 13.55 22.54
N LYS A 234 22.29 12.59 21.61
CA LYS A 234 22.50 11.16 21.89
C LYS A 234 23.87 10.90 22.49
N LEU A 235 24.94 11.50 21.96
CA LEU A 235 26.29 11.34 22.50
C LEU A 235 26.41 11.95 23.89
N GLY A 236 25.84 13.14 24.13
CA GLY A 236 25.75 13.77 25.45
C GLY A 236 25.13 12.83 26.48
N VAL A 237 23.91 12.34 26.21
CA VAL A 237 23.22 11.34 27.05
C VAL A 237 24.07 10.08 27.28
N LYS A 238 24.81 9.65 26.25
CA LYS A 238 25.68 8.49 26.35
C LYS A 238 26.91 8.76 27.22
N VAL A 239 27.50 9.95 27.22
CA VAL A 239 28.59 10.33 28.13
C VAL A 239 28.05 10.43 29.55
N VAL A 240 26.92 11.11 29.77
CA VAL A 240 26.22 11.22 31.06
C VAL A 240 25.96 9.83 31.67
N GLN A 241 25.46 8.89 30.88
CA GLN A 241 25.31 7.49 31.30
C GLN A 241 26.63 6.88 31.80
N ARG A 242 27.77 7.16 31.15
CA ARG A 242 29.07 6.61 31.55
C ARG A 242 29.61 7.28 32.80
N LEU A 243 29.37 8.58 32.96
CA LEU A 243 29.71 9.33 34.17
C LEU A 243 28.95 8.78 35.39
N GLY A 244 27.63 8.55 35.27
CA GLY A 244 26.85 7.88 36.33
C GLY A 244 27.40 6.51 36.74
N LEU A 245 27.83 5.72 35.75
CA LEU A 245 28.50 4.44 36.00
C LEU A 245 29.94 4.58 36.51
N THR A 246 30.52 5.78 36.49
CA THR A 246 31.83 6.04 37.08
C THR A 246 31.68 6.50 38.52
N PHE A 247 30.71 7.38 38.81
CA PHE A 247 30.38 7.79 40.18
C PHE A 247 29.99 6.58 41.06
N LEU A 248 29.10 5.72 40.55
CA LEU A 248 28.61 4.55 41.28
C LEU A 248 29.57 3.36 41.19
N LYS A 249 29.93 2.75 42.34
CA LYS A 249 30.73 1.51 42.38
C LYS A 249 30.06 0.38 41.59
N PRO A 250 30.82 -0.42 40.82
CA PRO A 250 30.27 -1.60 40.15
C PRO A 250 29.74 -2.59 41.18
N ARG A 251 28.43 -2.81 41.20
CA ARG A 251 27.78 -3.84 42.02
C ARG A 251 26.61 -4.48 41.30
N LEU A 252 26.29 -5.71 41.69
CA LEU A 252 25.04 -6.35 41.34
C LEU A 252 24.12 -6.21 42.55
N ALA A 253 23.13 -5.34 42.45
CA ALA A 253 22.19 -5.10 43.54
C ALA A 253 21.48 -6.41 43.96
N LYS A 254 21.60 -6.76 45.25
CA LYS A 254 21.01 -7.99 45.81
C LYS A 254 19.48 -7.97 45.80
N TRP A 255 18.89 -6.78 45.93
CA TRP A 255 17.45 -6.55 45.92
C TRP A 255 16.79 -6.78 44.55
N ARG A 256 17.58 -6.94 43.48
CA ARG A 256 17.06 -7.14 42.12
C ARG A 256 16.19 -8.38 42.05
N TYR A 257 15.08 -8.25 41.33
CA TYR A 257 14.25 -9.39 41.00
C TYR A 257 15.03 -10.38 40.12
N GLN A 258 15.15 -11.62 40.59
CA GLN A 258 15.80 -12.71 39.86
C GLN A 258 14.77 -13.79 39.56
N ARG A 259 14.32 -13.86 38.30
CA ARG A 259 13.67 -15.05 37.79
C ARG A 259 14.70 -16.19 37.76
N GLY A 260 14.41 -17.31 38.42
CA GLY A 260 15.23 -18.52 38.36
C GLY A 260 15.60 -18.90 36.91
N SER A 261 16.79 -19.49 36.74
CA SER A 261 17.43 -19.96 35.50
C SER A 261 16.92 -19.37 34.17
N ARG A 262 17.63 -18.34 33.68
CA ARG A 262 17.37 -17.60 32.42
C ARG A 262 17.56 -18.41 31.12
N SER A 263 17.90 -19.69 31.19
CA SER A 263 18.22 -20.51 30.03
C SER A 263 17.13 -21.54 29.78
N LEU A 264 16.49 -21.46 28.61
CA LEU A 264 15.58 -22.49 28.11
C LEU A 264 16.26 -23.87 28.10
N ALA A 265 17.58 -23.93 27.82
CA ALA A 265 18.36 -25.16 27.86
C ALA A 265 18.52 -25.73 29.28
N VAL A 266 18.56 -24.88 30.31
CA VAL A 266 18.55 -25.35 31.71
C VAL A 266 17.17 -25.84 32.11
N ASN A 267 16.09 -25.17 31.65
CA ASN A 267 14.72 -25.62 31.90
C ASN A 267 14.40 -26.95 31.15
N LEU A 268 14.95 -27.15 29.95
CA LEU A 268 14.88 -28.39 29.17
C LEU A 268 15.80 -29.49 29.72
N ALA A 269 16.92 -29.13 30.36
CA ALA A 269 17.80 -30.09 31.04
C ALA A 269 17.29 -30.49 32.43
N GLN A 270 16.48 -29.64 33.07
CA GLN A 270 15.82 -29.94 34.34
C GLN A 270 14.56 -30.78 34.15
N SER A 271 13.89 -30.70 32.99
CA SER A 271 12.74 -31.58 32.68
C SER A 271 13.12 -33.04 32.39
N THR A 272 14.41 -33.34 32.14
CA THR A 272 14.92 -34.72 32.00
C THR A 272 15.42 -35.33 33.31
N ALA A 273 15.50 -34.56 34.40
CA ALA A 273 15.82 -35.06 35.73
C ALA A 273 14.60 -34.95 36.66
N ALA A 274 13.57 -35.74 36.37
CA ALA A 274 12.50 -36.00 37.33
C ALA A 274 13.07 -36.75 38.55
N GLY A 275 13.42 -36.02 39.62
CA GLY A 275 13.81 -36.66 40.88
C GLY A 275 14.69 -35.83 41.81
N LYS A 276 14.14 -34.74 42.37
CA LYS A 276 14.28 -34.28 43.77
C LYS A 276 13.89 -32.81 43.87
N VAL A 277 12.65 -32.58 44.28
CA VAL A 277 12.22 -31.29 44.83
C VAL A 277 12.91 -31.16 46.19
N LEU A 278 13.88 -30.25 46.28
CA LEU A 278 14.14 -29.54 47.52
C LEU A 278 13.69 -28.11 47.26
N ASP A 279 12.55 -27.78 47.84
CA ASP A 279 12.03 -26.44 48.04
C ASP A 279 13.14 -25.59 48.67
N ALA A 280 13.76 -24.74 47.87
CA ALA A 280 14.53 -23.61 48.34
C ALA A 280 13.81 -22.35 47.88
N LYS A 281 12.73 -22.01 48.59
CA LYS A 281 12.30 -20.61 48.68
C LYS A 281 13.53 -19.81 49.13
N PRO A 282 13.96 -18.75 48.43
CA PRO A 282 14.76 -17.74 49.08
C PRO A 282 13.81 -17.07 50.08
N GLU A 283 13.97 -17.40 51.36
CA GLU A 283 13.35 -16.68 52.46
C GLU A 283 13.61 -15.18 52.27
N LEU A 284 12.54 -14.47 51.94
CA LEU A 284 12.39 -13.03 52.08
C LEU A 284 12.26 -12.73 53.58
N GLU A 285 13.28 -13.03 54.38
CA GLU A 285 13.39 -12.56 55.76
C GLU A 285 14.80 -12.80 56.30
N SER A 286 15.69 -11.82 56.11
CA SER A 286 16.66 -11.45 57.15
C SER A 286 17.14 -10.03 56.89
N GLY A 287 16.98 -9.17 57.91
CA GLY A 287 17.41 -7.79 57.91
C GLY A 287 18.93 -7.67 57.82
N SER A 288 19.49 -7.77 56.61
CA SER A 288 20.83 -7.29 56.36
C SER A 288 20.75 -5.77 56.28
N ARG A 289 21.21 -5.09 57.34
CA ARG A 289 21.49 -3.65 57.39
C ARG A 289 21.83 -3.14 55.99
N GLU A 290 20.99 -2.26 55.45
CA GLU A 290 21.30 -1.56 54.22
C GLU A 290 22.67 -0.91 54.43
N GLU A 291 23.62 -1.22 53.56
CA GLU A 291 24.84 -0.44 53.51
C GLU A 291 24.41 0.96 53.06
N ASP A 292 24.19 1.86 54.02
CA ASP A 292 24.13 3.31 53.83
C ASP A 292 25.40 3.69 53.08
N TYR A 293 25.25 3.75 51.76
CA TYR A 293 26.33 4.01 50.85
C TYR A 293 26.13 5.43 50.37
N ASP A 294 27.03 6.32 50.77
CA ASP A 294 27.01 7.72 50.38
C ASP A 294 27.00 7.82 48.84
N ILE A 295 25.91 8.36 48.29
CA ILE A 295 25.75 8.53 46.86
C ILE A 295 26.18 9.94 46.52
N PRO A 296 27.16 10.11 45.61
CA PRO A 296 27.58 11.44 45.20
C PRO A 296 26.40 12.24 44.63
N GLU A 297 26.28 13.51 45.03
CA GLU A 297 25.21 14.43 44.57
C GLU A 297 25.16 14.53 43.03
N GLU A 298 26.30 14.34 42.35
CA GLU A 298 26.38 14.35 40.89
C GLU A 298 25.52 13.26 40.23
N VAL A 299 25.17 12.19 40.95
CA VAL A 299 24.29 11.13 40.45
C VAL A 299 22.86 11.62 40.25
N GLU A 300 22.39 12.56 41.07
CA GLU A 300 21.06 13.16 40.92
C GLU A 300 20.96 13.92 39.59
N ASN A 301 21.95 14.78 39.30
CA ASN A 301 22.06 15.49 38.02
C ASN A 301 22.13 14.50 36.83
N VAL A 302 22.88 13.40 36.96
CA VAL A 302 22.90 12.34 35.94
C VAL A 302 21.50 11.75 35.71
N ILE A 303 20.74 11.46 36.77
CA ILE A 303 19.39 10.90 36.66
C ILE A 303 18.44 11.92 36.00
N GLU A 304 18.50 13.18 36.42
CA GLU A 304 17.69 14.26 35.85
C GLU A 304 17.92 14.41 34.35
N GLN A 305 19.18 14.46 33.90
CA GLN A 305 19.52 14.53 32.47
C GLN A 305 19.04 13.30 31.69
N LEU A 306 19.10 12.11 32.30
CA LEU A 306 18.60 10.89 31.69
C LEU A 306 17.07 10.91 31.58
N LEU A 307 16.35 11.37 32.60
CA LEU A 307 14.88 11.54 32.57
C LEU A 307 14.47 12.58 31.53
N GLY A 308 15.16 13.73 31.44
CA GLY A 308 14.97 14.71 30.37
C GLY A 308 15.20 14.11 28.98
N GLY A 309 16.22 13.25 28.84
CA GLY A 309 16.49 12.51 27.60
C GLY A 309 15.39 11.53 27.17
N LEU A 310 14.54 11.05 28.08
CA LEU A 310 13.37 10.22 27.73
C LEU A 310 12.29 11.02 26.99
N LYS A 311 12.27 12.34 27.16
CA LYS A 311 11.31 13.25 26.53
C LYS A 311 11.82 13.85 25.21
N ASP A 312 13.01 13.45 24.75
CA ASP A 312 13.60 13.98 23.51
C ASP A 312 12.71 13.69 22.29
N LYS A 313 12.77 14.60 21.32
CA LYS A 313 12.10 14.51 20.01
C LYS A 313 12.53 13.28 19.19
N GLU A 314 13.77 12.82 19.37
CA GLU A 314 14.39 11.77 18.56
C GLU A 314 14.49 10.44 19.30
N THR A 315 13.98 9.36 18.68
CA THR A 315 13.97 8.01 19.28
C THR A 315 15.36 7.51 19.66
N ILE A 316 16.41 7.87 18.90
CA ILE A 316 17.78 7.45 19.19
C ILE A 316 18.31 8.01 20.51
N VAL A 317 17.83 9.19 20.93
CA VAL A 317 18.21 9.85 22.19
C VAL A 317 17.43 9.19 23.33
N ARG A 318 16.10 9.06 23.19
CA ARG A 318 15.23 8.38 24.16
C ARG A 318 15.69 6.96 24.48
N TRP A 319 16.09 6.19 23.46
CA TRP A 319 16.63 4.85 23.64
C TRP A 319 17.98 4.82 24.36
N SER A 320 18.83 5.83 24.13
CA SER A 320 20.10 5.98 24.86
C SER A 320 19.85 6.30 26.33
N ALA A 321 18.89 7.19 26.60
CA ALA A 321 18.45 7.59 27.92
C ALA A 321 17.81 6.43 28.71
N ALA A 322 16.89 5.68 28.11
CA ALA A 322 16.27 4.49 28.72
C ALA A 322 17.31 3.44 29.13
N LYS A 323 18.31 3.19 28.27
CA LYS A 323 19.46 2.34 28.61
C LYS A 323 20.32 2.94 29.72
N GLY A 324 20.43 4.27 29.76
CA GLY A 324 21.04 5.06 30.83
C GLY A 324 20.43 4.72 32.17
N ILE A 325 19.13 5.02 32.30
CA ILE A 325 18.29 4.75 33.47
C ILE A 325 18.49 3.31 33.92
N GLY A 326 18.22 2.32 33.06
CA GLY A 326 18.37 0.91 33.42
C GLY A 326 19.78 0.51 33.89
N ARG A 327 20.87 1.16 33.44
CA ARG A 327 22.22 0.84 33.91
C ARG A 327 22.57 1.54 35.23
N VAL A 328 22.18 2.80 35.38
CA VAL A 328 22.47 3.63 36.57
C VAL A 328 21.62 3.15 37.75
N THR A 329 20.30 3.01 37.57
CA THR A 329 19.36 2.47 38.56
C THR A 329 19.83 1.13 39.12
N GLY A 330 20.42 0.30 38.26
CA GLY A 330 20.95 -1.01 38.66
C GLY A 330 22.10 -0.98 39.65
N ARG A 331 22.70 0.17 39.94
CA ARG A 331 23.74 0.35 40.95
C ARG A 331 23.26 1.11 42.18
N LEU A 332 22.04 1.65 42.18
CA LEU A 332 21.46 2.38 43.30
C LEU A 332 20.97 1.44 44.41
N PRO A 333 20.86 1.93 45.66
CA PRO A 333 20.11 1.27 46.73
C PRO A 333 18.66 1.08 46.34
N LYS A 334 17.94 0.22 47.06
CA LYS A 334 16.57 -0.17 46.71
C LYS A 334 15.64 1.04 46.69
N GLU A 335 15.67 1.86 47.74
CA GLU A 335 14.79 3.03 47.91
C GLU A 335 14.96 4.02 46.74
N LEU A 336 16.19 4.46 46.47
CA LEU A 336 16.47 5.38 45.36
C LEU A 336 16.22 4.76 43.98
N ALA A 337 16.39 3.44 43.83
CA ALA A 337 16.03 2.77 42.59
C ALA A 337 14.52 2.77 42.36
N ASP A 338 13.72 2.63 43.41
CA ASP A 338 12.25 2.70 43.37
C ASP A 338 11.77 4.14 43.11
N GLU A 339 12.43 5.15 43.66
CA GLU A 339 12.18 6.56 43.32
C GLU A 339 12.39 6.83 41.83
N VAL A 340 13.46 6.31 41.22
CA VAL A 340 13.70 6.44 39.77
C VAL A 340 12.59 5.76 38.96
N VAL A 341 12.03 4.63 39.43
CA VAL A 341 10.85 4.02 38.80
C VAL A 341 9.65 4.96 38.89
N GLY A 342 9.44 5.59 40.04
CA GLY A 342 8.43 6.63 40.24
C GLY A 342 8.56 7.77 39.23
N SER A 343 9.76 8.34 39.08
CA SER A 343 10.01 9.42 38.10
C SER A 343 9.82 8.99 36.64
N VAL A 344 10.03 7.70 36.32
CA VAL A 344 9.71 7.16 34.99
C VAL A 344 8.20 7.08 34.77
N LEU A 345 7.42 6.77 35.83
CA LEU A 345 5.96 6.74 35.75
C LEU A 345 5.35 8.13 35.50
N ASP A 346 6.01 9.20 35.95
CA ASP A 346 5.59 10.58 35.67
C ASP A 346 5.56 10.92 34.17
N CYS A 347 6.33 10.19 33.35
CA CYS A 347 6.31 10.34 31.89
C CYS A 347 4.97 9.98 31.24
N PHE A 348 4.08 9.29 31.96
CA PHE A 348 2.77 8.84 31.48
C PHE A 348 1.61 9.73 31.96
N SER A 349 1.92 10.92 32.48
CA SER A 349 0.91 11.93 32.77
C SER A 349 0.19 12.37 31.49
N PHE A 350 -1.07 12.81 31.61
CA PHE A 350 -1.82 13.40 30.50
C PHE A 350 -1.25 14.74 30.02
N GLN A 351 -0.45 15.41 30.87
CA GLN A 351 0.22 16.67 30.51
C GLN A 351 1.49 16.45 29.68
N GLU A 352 1.98 15.20 29.62
CA GLU A 352 3.21 14.85 28.93
C GLU A 352 2.98 14.57 27.45
N THR A 353 4.07 14.65 26.67
CA THR A 353 4.01 14.42 25.22
C THR A 353 4.04 12.94 24.86
N ASP A 354 3.60 12.60 23.65
CA ASP A 354 3.74 11.26 23.05
C ASP A 354 5.20 10.76 23.07
N ASN A 355 6.16 11.68 22.95
CA ASN A 355 7.58 11.42 23.07
C ASN A 355 7.98 10.91 24.47
N ALA A 356 7.43 11.53 25.53
CA ALA A 356 7.66 11.13 26.91
C ALA A 356 7.03 9.77 27.21
N TRP A 357 5.79 9.53 26.77
CA TRP A 357 5.13 8.21 26.88
C TRP A 357 5.95 7.10 26.21
N HIS A 358 6.45 7.38 25.00
CA HIS A 358 7.31 6.45 24.28
C HIS A 358 8.63 6.21 25.03
N GLY A 359 9.32 7.26 25.50
CA GLY A 359 10.55 7.13 26.30
C GLY A 359 10.34 6.37 27.60
N GLY A 360 9.23 6.62 28.30
CA GLY A 360 8.80 5.91 29.50
C GLY A 360 8.62 4.42 29.24
N CYS A 361 7.94 4.02 28.15
CA CYS A 361 7.82 2.61 27.76
C CYS A 361 9.20 1.96 27.55
N LEU A 362 10.12 2.63 26.85
CA LEU A 362 11.47 2.10 26.64
C LEU A 362 12.23 1.92 27.96
N ALA A 363 12.07 2.87 28.90
CA ALA A 363 12.69 2.81 30.22
C ALA A 363 12.10 1.66 31.08
N LEU A 364 10.78 1.51 31.13
CA LEU A 364 10.10 0.40 31.83
C LEU A 364 10.56 -0.97 31.29
N ALA A 365 10.69 -1.11 29.98
CA ALA A 365 11.19 -2.34 29.37
C ALA A 365 12.66 -2.64 29.77
N GLU A 366 13.53 -1.62 29.79
CA GLU A 366 14.92 -1.77 30.25
C GLU A 366 15.02 -2.10 31.76
N LEU A 367 14.18 -1.47 32.59
CA LEU A 367 14.11 -1.73 34.03
C LEU A 367 13.62 -3.16 34.31
N GLY A 368 12.54 -3.59 33.65
CA GLY A 368 12.00 -4.95 33.75
C GLY A 368 13.01 -6.01 33.34
N ARG A 369 13.64 -5.89 32.15
CA ARG A 369 14.64 -6.86 31.66
C ARG A 369 15.86 -7.03 32.57
N ARG A 370 16.15 -6.02 33.40
CA ARG A 370 17.29 -6.01 34.33
C ARG A 370 16.92 -6.46 35.75
N GLY A 371 15.64 -6.73 36.02
CA GLY A 371 15.12 -7.07 37.34
C GLY A 371 15.11 -5.87 38.30
N LEU A 372 15.01 -4.65 37.76
CA LEU A 372 15.01 -3.40 38.53
C LEU A 372 13.62 -2.89 38.83
N LEU A 373 12.62 -3.37 38.09
CA LEU A 373 11.23 -3.14 38.39
C LEU A 373 10.74 -4.28 39.29
N LEU A 374 10.40 -3.96 40.53
CA LEU A 374 9.96 -4.96 41.52
C LEU A 374 8.51 -5.37 41.27
N PRO A 375 8.11 -6.63 41.59
CA PRO A 375 6.74 -7.09 41.41
C PRO A 375 5.68 -6.25 42.13
N SER A 376 6.02 -5.65 43.27
CA SER A 376 5.14 -4.74 44.02
C SER A 376 4.69 -3.51 43.22
N ARG A 377 5.47 -3.09 42.20
CA ARG A 377 5.14 -1.96 41.32
C ARG A 377 4.31 -2.37 40.09
N LEU A 378 4.05 -3.66 39.88
CA LEU A 378 3.24 -4.11 38.74
C LEU A 378 1.80 -3.59 38.78
N SER A 379 1.24 -3.39 39.98
CA SER A 379 -0.09 -2.79 40.16
C SER A 379 -0.17 -1.36 39.62
N ASP A 380 0.92 -0.60 39.71
CA ASP A 380 0.99 0.79 39.26
C ASP A 380 1.31 0.85 37.75
N VAL A 381 2.17 -0.06 37.29
CA VAL A 381 2.73 -0.07 35.93
C VAL A 381 1.77 -0.66 34.90
N VAL A 382 1.08 -1.75 35.22
CA VAL A 382 0.21 -2.44 34.24
C VAL A 382 -0.92 -1.53 33.72
N PRO A 383 -1.67 -0.79 34.55
CA PRO A 383 -2.70 0.12 34.06
C PRO A 383 -2.18 1.18 33.09
N VAL A 384 -0.94 1.65 33.31
CA VAL A 384 -0.27 2.61 32.43
C VAL A 384 0.08 1.98 31.08
N ILE A 385 0.58 0.73 31.07
CA ILE A 385 0.86 -0.02 29.85
C ILE A 385 -0.42 -0.25 29.02
N LEU A 386 -1.53 -0.59 29.67
CA LEU A 386 -2.81 -0.79 28.99
C LEU A 386 -3.32 0.50 28.31
N LYS A 387 -3.13 1.65 28.96
CA LYS A 387 -3.36 2.97 28.35
C LYS A 387 -2.41 3.21 27.17
N ALA A 388 -1.13 2.86 27.30
CA ALA A 388 -0.13 3.02 26.25
C ALA A 388 -0.41 2.15 25.01
N LEU A 389 -0.91 0.92 25.19
CA LEU A 389 -1.32 0.01 24.10
C LEU A 389 -2.51 0.54 23.28
N THR A 390 -3.31 1.42 23.86
CA THR A 390 -4.44 2.08 23.21
C THR A 390 -4.22 3.58 23.01
N TYR A 391 -2.97 4.04 23.12
CA TYR A 391 -2.63 5.46 23.01
C TYR A 391 -2.82 5.95 21.56
N ASP A 392 -3.67 6.96 21.41
CA ASP A 392 -4.04 7.54 20.12
C ASP A 392 -4.49 9.00 20.35
N GLU A 393 -3.62 9.95 20.00
CA GLU A 393 -3.90 11.39 20.08
C GLU A 393 -4.11 11.97 18.67
N LYS A 394 -5.25 12.66 18.49
CA LYS A 394 -5.54 13.39 17.25
C LYS A 394 -4.83 14.75 17.27
N ARG A 395 -3.87 14.98 16.38
CA ARG A 395 -3.31 16.32 16.10
C ARG A 395 -3.62 16.70 14.65
N GLY A 396 -4.65 17.53 14.46
CA GLY A 396 -5.12 17.90 13.13
C GLY A 396 -5.63 16.68 12.34
N ALA A 397 -5.08 16.46 11.15
CA ALA A 397 -5.46 15.34 10.27
C ALA A 397 -4.65 14.04 10.50
N CYS A 398 -3.79 13.99 11.52
CA CYS A 398 -2.97 12.82 11.83
C CYS A 398 -3.21 12.30 13.25
N SER A 399 -3.08 10.98 13.42
CA SER A 399 -3.06 10.30 14.70
C SER A 399 -1.60 10.05 15.08
N LEU A 400 -1.21 10.54 16.25
CA LEU A 400 0.09 10.28 16.87
C LEU A 400 -0.06 9.16 17.91
N GLY A 401 1.00 8.38 18.11
CA GLY A 401 1.01 7.32 19.11
C GLY A 401 1.31 5.90 18.61
N SER A 402 1.58 5.71 17.31
CA SER A 402 2.01 4.39 16.80
C SER A 402 3.33 3.95 17.45
N ASN A 403 4.27 4.87 17.64
CA ASN A 403 5.49 4.68 18.40
C ASN A 403 5.19 4.25 19.86
N VAL A 404 4.30 4.96 20.55
CA VAL A 404 3.93 4.64 21.95
C VAL A 404 3.36 3.23 22.07
N ARG A 405 2.43 2.86 21.18
CA ARG A 405 1.82 1.52 21.14
C ARG A 405 2.83 0.42 20.83
N ASP A 406 3.73 0.65 19.88
CA ASP A 406 4.83 -0.27 19.57
C ASP A 406 5.77 -0.46 20.77
N ALA A 407 6.16 0.63 21.44
CA ALA A 407 6.97 0.56 22.65
C ALA A 407 6.23 -0.11 23.82
N ALA A 408 4.91 0.06 23.95
CA ALA A 408 4.11 -0.66 24.94
C ALA A 408 4.07 -2.17 24.66
N CYS A 409 3.98 -2.58 23.38
CA CYS A 409 4.15 -3.98 22.98
C CYS A 409 5.54 -4.51 23.38
N TYR A 410 6.59 -3.71 23.20
CA TYR A 410 7.94 -4.05 23.66
C TYR A 410 8.02 -4.21 25.19
N VAL A 411 7.28 -3.42 25.97
CA VAL A 411 7.17 -3.61 27.44
C VAL A 411 6.51 -4.96 27.75
N CYS A 412 5.38 -5.28 27.14
CA CYS A 412 4.71 -6.58 27.34
C CYS A 412 5.62 -7.77 26.96
N TRP A 413 6.37 -7.64 25.87
CA TRP A 413 7.36 -8.64 25.45
C TRP A 413 8.52 -8.76 26.46
N ALA A 414 8.99 -7.62 26.99
CA ALA A 414 10.02 -7.60 28.04
C ALA A 414 9.52 -8.25 29.33
N PHE A 415 8.27 -8.00 29.73
CA PHE A 415 7.67 -8.53 30.96
C PHE A 415 7.50 -10.05 30.90
N ALA A 416 7.09 -10.60 29.75
CA ALA A 416 7.02 -12.03 29.51
C ALA A 416 8.35 -12.76 29.82
N ARG A 417 9.47 -12.06 29.63
CA ARG A 417 10.82 -12.58 29.88
C ARG A 417 11.31 -12.29 31.29
N ALA A 418 10.92 -11.15 31.84
CA ALA A 418 11.39 -10.65 33.12
C ALA A 418 10.75 -11.37 34.32
N TYR A 419 9.43 -11.59 34.28
CA TYR A 419 8.65 -12.04 35.45
C TYR A 419 8.28 -13.52 35.40
N ASP A 420 8.04 -14.07 36.59
CA ASP A 420 7.53 -15.43 36.78
C ASP A 420 6.01 -15.47 36.51
N PRO A 421 5.44 -16.60 36.05
CA PRO A 421 4.00 -16.73 35.81
C PRO A 421 3.13 -16.41 37.03
N SER A 422 3.62 -16.68 38.25
CA SER A 422 2.89 -16.38 39.48
C SER A 422 2.65 -14.87 39.69
N GLU A 423 3.65 -14.04 39.37
CA GLU A 423 3.60 -12.58 39.54
C GLU A 423 2.70 -11.90 38.49
N LEU A 424 2.69 -12.40 37.25
CA LEU A 424 1.88 -11.81 36.18
C LEU A 424 0.43 -12.29 36.18
N LYS A 425 0.13 -13.41 36.86
CA LYS A 425 -1.21 -14.04 36.89
C LYS A 425 -2.39 -13.06 37.07
N PRO A 426 -2.35 -12.06 37.98
CA PRO A 426 -3.47 -11.14 38.17
C PRO A 426 -3.77 -10.24 36.95
N TYR A 427 -2.77 -10.04 36.09
CA TYR A 427 -2.80 -9.10 34.98
C TYR A 427 -2.96 -9.77 33.62
N VAL A 428 -2.87 -11.10 33.57
CA VAL A 428 -2.87 -11.90 32.33
C VAL A 428 -4.06 -11.56 31.44
N ASN A 429 -5.29 -11.59 31.97
CA ASN A 429 -6.47 -11.35 31.13
C ASN A 429 -6.48 -9.95 30.54
N GLN A 430 -6.12 -8.93 31.32
CA GLN A 430 -6.09 -7.54 30.85
C GLN A 430 -5.01 -7.34 29.78
N ILE A 431 -3.80 -7.87 30.00
CA ILE A 431 -2.69 -7.78 29.05
C ILE A 431 -3.01 -8.57 27.78
N ALA A 432 -3.55 -9.78 27.92
CA ALA A 432 -3.91 -10.63 26.79
C ALA A 432 -4.98 -9.96 25.93
N SER A 433 -6.09 -9.48 26.51
CA SER A 433 -7.14 -8.78 25.76
C SER A 433 -6.60 -7.52 25.08
N ALA A 434 -5.77 -6.72 25.76
CA ALA A 434 -5.19 -5.52 25.18
C ALA A 434 -4.24 -5.84 24.00
N LEU A 435 -3.38 -6.86 24.13
CA LEU A 435 -2.49 -7.29 23.04
C LEU A 435 -3.27 -7.85 21.85
N VAL A 436 -4.32 -8.63 22.08
CA VAL A 436 -5.22 -9.14 21.02
C VAL A 436 -5.89 -7.97 20.30
N ILE A 437 -6.45 -7.02 21.05
CA ILE A 437 -7.06 -5.81 20.48
C ILE A 437 -6.05 -5.03 19.62
N THR A 438 -4.82 -4.81 20.10
CA THR A 438 -3.78 -4.14 19.32
C THR A 438 -3.33 -4.97 18.11
N ALA A 439 -3.26 -6.30 18.22
CA ALA A 439 -2.88 -7.19 17.12
C ALA A 439 -3.90 -7.19 15.97
N ILE A 440 -5.19 -7.00 16.28
CA ILE A 440 -6.28 -7.12 15.31
C ILE A 440 -6.75 -5.75 14.82
N PHE A 441 -6.97 -4.80 15.73
CA PHE A 441 -7.68 -3.56 15.43
C PHE A 441 -6.77 -2.33 15.27
N ASP A 442 -5.46 -2.45 15.44
CA ASP A 442 -4.54 -1.34 15.18
C ASP A 442 -4.44 -1.05 13.68
N ARG A 443 -4.49 0.24 13.29
CA ARG A 443 -4.32 0.67 11.91
C ARG A 443 -2.90 0.40 11.40
N ASN A 444 -1.89 0.55 12.25
CA ASN A 444 -0.48 0.40 11.86
C ASN A 444 -0.07 -1.08 11.89
N VAL A 445 0.43 -1.58 10.75
CA VAL A 445 0.88 -2.97 10.62
C VAL A 445 2.03 -3.33 11.56
N THR A 446 2.90 -2.36 11.87
CA THR A 446 4.03 -2.56 12.79
C THR A 446 3.53 -2.83 14.20
N CYS A 447 2.56 -2.04 14.67
CA CYS A 447 1.93 -2.23 15.97
C CYS A 447 1.20 -3.57 16.05
N ARG A 448 0.47 -3.97 14.98
CA ARG A 448 -0.18 -5.29 14.93
C ARG A 448 0.82 -6.44 15.06
N LYS A 449 1.92 -6.37 14.31
CA LYS A 449 3.01 -7.35 14.35
C LYS A 449 3.73 -7.38 15.69
N ALA A 450 4.01 -6.23 16.29
CA ALA A 450 4.63 -6.12 17.60
C ALA A 450 3.73 -6.69 18.70
N ALA A 451 2.42 -6.42 18.65
CA ALA A 451 1.45 -6.97 19.58
C ALA A 451 1.32 -8.50 19.44
N SER A 452 1.25 -9.02 18.20
CA SER A 452 1.26 -10.47 17.94
C SER A 452 2.53 -11.14 18.47
N ALA A 453 3.72 -10.55 18.24
CA ALA A 453 4.98 -11.07 18.77
C ALA A 453 5.05 -11.01 20.31
N ALA A 454 4.53 -9.94 20.92
CA ALA A 454 4.45 -9.82 22.38
C ALA A 454 3.46 -10.83 22.98
N PHE A 455 2.34 -11.09 22.30
CA PHE A 455 1.38 -12.12 22.69
C PHE A 455 2.02 -13.50 22.61
N GLN A 456 2.69 -13.83 21.49
CA GLN A 456 3.42 -15.08 21.31
C GLN A 456 4.45 -15.34 22.42
N GLU A 457 5.26 -14.32 22.78
CA GLU A 457 6.25 -14.45 23.84
C GLU A 457 5.61 -14.73 25.20
N ASN A 458 4.45 -14.13 25.49
CA ASN A 458 3.71 -14.40 26.71
C ASN A 458 3.10 -15.80 26.72
N VAL A 459 2.48 -16.25 25.62
CA VAL A 459 1.96 -17.62 25.50
C VAL A 459 3.06 -18.64 25.76
N GLY A 460 4.23 -18.48 25.13
CA GLY A 460 5.33 -19.44 25.25
C GLY A 460 6.07 -19.43 26.60
N ARG A 461 6.08 -18.31 27.34
CA ARG A 461 6.84 -18.18 28.61
C ARG A 461 6.02 -18.13 29.87
N GLN A 462 4.78 -17.67 29.77
CA GLN A 462 3.87 -17.54 30.90
C GLN A 462 2.93 -18.73 30.95
N GLY A 463 2.47 -19.23 29.80
CA GLY A 463 1.58 -20.41 29.71
C GLY A 463 0.18 -20.21 30.30
N THR A 464 -0.12 -19.01 30.79
CA THR A 464 -1.38 -18.66 31.48
C THR A 464 -2.35 -17.88 30.61
N PHE A 465 -1.97 -17.51 29.38
CA PHE A 465 -2.80 -16.74 28.47
C PHE A 465 -3.99 -17.59 27.97
N PRO A 466 -5.24 -17.13 28.16
CA PRO A 466 -6.43 -17.88 27.71
C PRO A 466 -6.37 -18.19 26.22
N HIS A 467 -6.62 -19.45 25.84
CA HIS A 467 -6.62 -19.90 24.44
C HIS A 467 -5.38 -19.47 23.62
N GLY A 468 -4.23 -19.31 24.29
CA GLY A 468 -3.06 -18.65 23.71
C GLY A 468 -2.48 -19.34 22.47
N ILE A 469 -2.49 -20.67 22.41
CA ILE A 469 -1.96 -21.43 21.25
C ILE A 469 -2.88 -21.28 20.03
N ASP A 470 -4.19 -21.37 20.24
CA ASP A 470 -5.19 -21.24 19.20
C ASP A 470 -5.15 -19.83 18.57
N ILE A 471 -5.12 -18.81 19.43
CA ILE A 471 -5.05 -17.40 19.01
C ILE A 471 -3.71 -17.10 18.31
N LEU A 472 -2.58 -17.58 18.85
CA LEU A 472 -1.26 -17.43 18.22
C LEU A 472 -1.24 -17.97 16.79
N THR A 473 -1.86 -19.12 16.57
CA THR A 473 -1.87 -19.80 15.27
C THR A 473 -2.73 -19.04 14.26
N ALA A 474 -3.86 -18.48 14.70
CA ALA A 474 -4.75 -17.69 13.83
C ALA A 474 -4.24 -16.25 13.57
N ALA A 475 -3.59 -15.64 14.56
CA ALA A 475 -3.11 -14.25 14.53
C ALA A 475 -1.58 -14.16 14.45
N ASP A 476 -0.97 -14.95 13.55
CA ASP A 476 0.47 -14.95 13.34
C ASP A 476 1.00 -13.67 12.67
N TYR A 477 2.33 -13.53 12.62
CA TYR A 477 3.02 -12.35 12.07
C TYR A 477 2.61 -11.96 10.64
N PHE A 478 2.24 -12.94 9.79
CA PHE A 478 1.84 -12.72 8.41
C PHE A 478 0.33 -12.43 8.31
N ALA A 479 -0.49 -13.19 9.04
CA ALA A 479 -1.93 -13.06 9.09
C ALA A 479 -2.36 -11.65 9.57
N VAL A 480 -1.68 -11.14 10.61
CA VAL A 480 -1.91 -9.77 11.11
C VAL A 480 -1.38 -8.68 10.17
N GLY A 481 -0.72 -9.04 9.08
CA GLY A 481 -0.29 -8.13 8.02
C GLY A 481 -1.48 -7.48 7.29
N ASN A 482 -2.57 -8.23 7.08
CA ASN A 482 -3.74 -7.79 6.32
C ASN A 482 -4.84 -7.22 7.24
N LEU A 483 -5.08 -5.92 7.14
CA LEU A 483 -6.05 -5.20 7.98
C LEU A 483 -7.49 -5.73 7.83
N ASN A 484 -7.95 -6.01 6.61
CA ASN A 484 -9.30 -6.51 6.37
C ASN A 484 -9.49 -7.90 6.98
N ASN A 485 -8.50 -8.78 6.79
CA ASN A 485 -8.50 -10.13 7.36
C ASN A 485 -8.55 -10.08 8.90
N CYS A 486 -7.81 -9.15 9.52
CA CYS A 486 -7.84 -8.94 10.96
C CYS A 486 -9.26 -8.59 11.43
N TYR A 487 -9.86 -7.55 10.85
CA TYR A 487 -11.15 -7.03 11.27
C TYR A 487 -12.32 -7.97 11.01
N LEU A 488 -12.30 -8.74 9.91
CA LEU A 488 -13.48 -9.47 9.43
C LEU A 488 -13.42 -10.99 9.64
N THR A 489 -12.23 -11.57 9.81
CA THR A 489 -12.05 -13.03 9.88
C THR A 489 -11.37 -13.46 11.17
N ILE A 490 -10.18 -12.92 11.46
CA ILE A 490 -9.42 -13.28 12.67
C ILE A 490 -10.18 -12.82 13.93
N SER A 491 -10.77 -11.63 13.88
CA SER A 491 -11.58 -11.10 14.99
C SER A 491 -12.75 -12.03 15.36
N VAL A 492 -13.41 -12.61 14.36
CA VAL A 492 -14.59 -13.48 14.53
C VAL A 492 -14.19 -14.80 15.18
N TYR A 493 -13.06 -15.37 14.75
CA TYR A 493 -12.49 -16.57 15.35
C TYR A 493 -12.16 -16.34 16.84
N ILE A 494 -11.47 -15.24 17.16
CA ILE A 494 -11.04 -14.95 18.52
C ILE A 494 -12.22 -14.57 19.42
N ALA A 495 -13.24 -13.93 18.88
CA ALA A 495 -14.47 -13.62 19.61
C ALA A 495 -15.31 -14.84 19.97
N GLY A 496 -15.00 -16.03 19.43
CA GLY A 496 -15.55 -17.30 19.92
C GLY A 496 -15.07 -17.68 21.32
N PHE A 497 -14.06 -17.00 21.86
CA PHE A 497 -13.58 -17.17 23.23
C PHE A 497 -14.13 -16.04 24.12
N GLU A 498 -14.88 -16.41 25.17
CA GLU A 498 -15.66 -15.47 26.00
C GLU A 498 -14.80 -14.38 26.66
N GLU A 499 -13.54 -14.67 26.97
CA GLU A 499 -12.60 -13.73 27.58
C GLU A 499 -12.25 -12.55 26.66
N TYR A 500 -12.42 -12.71 25.35
CA TYR A 500 -12.04 -11.71 24.35
C TYR A 500 -13.24 -11.05 23.67
N THR A 501 -14.43 -11.69 23.66
CA THR A 501 -15.63 -11.20 22.96
C THR A 501 -16.01 -9.77 23.36
N LYS A 502 -16.32 -9.54 24.64
CA LYS A 502 -16.77 -8.21 25.12
C LYS A 502 -15.69 -7.13 25.02
N PRO A 503 -14.43 -7.37 25.46
CA PRO A 503 -13.36 -6.38 25.30
C PRO A 503 -13.15 -5.92 23.85
N MET A 504 -13.27 -6.83 22.89
CA MET A 504 -13.15 -6.50 21.46
C MET A 504 -14.32 -5.62 20.98
N ILE A 505 -15.55 -5.98 21.34
CA ILE A 505 -16.76 -5.19 21.01
C ILE A 505 -16.64 -3.78 21.61
N ASP A 506 -16.32 -3.68 22.90
CA ASP A 506 -16.19 -2.41 23.61
C ASP A 506 -15.09 -1.53 23.01
N HIS A 507 -13.99 -2.12 22.55
CA HIS A 507 -12.92 -1.40 21.88
C HIS A 507 -13.38 -0.81 20.53
N LEU A 508 -14.10 -1.60 19.72
CA LEU A 508 -14.65 -1.14 18.44
C LEU A 508 -15.58 0.06 18.65
N VAL A 509 -16.50 -0.04 19.62
CA VAL A 509 -17.48 0.99 19.94
C VAL A 509 -16.86 2.24 20.57
N SER A 510 -15.89 2.09 21.47
CA SER A 510 -15.30 3.25 22.15
C SER A 510 -14.23 3.98 21.33
N ARG A 511 -13.49 3.27 20.47
CA ARG A 511 -12.28 3.81 19.80
C ARG A 511 -12.28 3.76 18.28
N LYS A 512 -13.07 2.89 17.64
CA LYS A 512 -12.97 2.66 16.18
C LYS A 512 -14.14 3.24 15.39
N ILE A 513 -15.36 3.23 15.92
CA ILE A 513 -16.50 3.85 15.24
C ILE A 513 -16.38 5.39 15.17
N ASN A 514 -15.72 6.03 16.12
CA ASN A 514 -15.46 7.49 16.14
C ASN A 514 -14.06 7.85 15.57
N HIS A 515 -13.41 6.89 14.92
CA HIS A 515 -12.11 7.09 14.32
C HIS A 515 -12.21 8.09 13.17
N TRP A 516 -11.19 8.94 12.98
CA TRP A 516 -11.21 10.01 11.96
C TRP A 516 -11.15 9.45 10.53
N ASP A 517 -10.43 8.33 10.34
CA ASP A 517 -10.36 7.58 9.08
C ASP A 517 -11.65 6.80 8.81
N GLY A 518 -12.31 7.10 7.69
CA GLY A 518 -13.55 6.43 7.27
C GLY A 518 -13.41 4.95 6.97
N VAL A 519 -12.24 4.49 6.50
CA VAL A 519 -12.00 3.06 6.22
C VAL A 519 -11.98 2.25 7.52
N ILE A 520 -11.37 2.79 8.58
CA ILE A 520 -11.38 2.14 9.90
C ILE A 520 -12.79 2.09 10.48
N ARG A 521 -13.59 3.16 10.30
CA ARG A 521 -14.99 3.15 10.73
C ARG A 521 -15.79 2.07 10.01
N ASP A 522 -15.66 1.97 8.69
CA ASP A 522 -16.35 0.96 7.86
C ASP A 522 -15.95 -0.47 8.24
N LEU A 523 -14.65 -0.73 8.45
CA LEU A 523 -14.19 -2.04 8.91
C LEU A 523 -14.68 -2.36 10.33
N ALA A 524 -14.71 -1.37 11.22
CA ALA A 524 -15.21 -1.57 12.57
C ALA A 524 -16.70 -1.92 12.60
N THR A 525 -17.51 -1.31 11.74
CA THR A 525 -18.96 -1.57 11.70
C THR A 525 -19.26 -2.94 11.10
N LYS A 526 -18.53 -3.35 10.05
CA LYS A 526 -18.59 -4.71 9.50
C LYS A 526 -18.07 -5.77 10.48
N ALA A 527 -17.03 -5.45 11.26
CA ALA A 527 -16.58 -6.33 12.34
C ALA A 527 -17.69 -6.48 13.40
N LEU A 528 -18.35 -5.40 13.80
CA LEU A 528 -19.49 -5.47 14.73
C LEU A 528 -20.65 -6.33 14.17
N HIS A 529 -20.95 -6.26 12.87
CA HIS A 529 -21.90 -7.19 12.22
C HIS A 529 -21.50 -8.64 12.49
N ASN A 530 -20.26 -9.03 12.15
CA ASN A 530 -19.78 -10.41 12.25
C ASN A 530 -19.62 -10.89 13.71
N LEU A 531 -19.40 -9.97 14.65
CA LEU A 531 -19.28 -10.27 16.08
C LEU A 531 -20.65 -10.38 16.77
N THR A 532 -21.71 -9.84 16.18
CA THR A 532 -23.06 -9.83 16.77
C THR A 532 -23.59 -11.24 17.09
N PRO A 533 -23.42 -12.27 16.24
CA PRO A 533 -23.83 -13.64 16.56
C PRO A 533 -23.17 -14.23 17.81
N GLN A 534 -21.99 -13.74 18.21
CA GLN A 534 -21.27 -14.24 19.39
C GLN A 534 -21.83 -13.67 20.71
N ALA A 535 -22.48 -12.51 20.67
CA ALA A 535 -23.04 -11.85 21.86
C ALA A 535 -24.30 -11.03 21.54
N PRO A 536 -25.38 -11.66 21.03
CA PRO A 536 -26.56 -10.94 20.51
C PRO A 536 -27.26 -10.12 21.61
N ASP A 537 -27.42 -10.67 22.82
CA ASP A 537 -28.02 -9.97 23.96
C ASP A 537 -27.22 -8.72 24.37
N TYR A 538 -25.89 -8.83 24.37
CA TYR A 538 -25.00 -7.72 24.73
C TYR A 538 -25.08 -6.59 23.69
N MET A 539 -25.07 -6.97 22.40
CA MET A 539 -25.24 -6.03 21.30
C MET A 539 -26.58 -5.31 21.39
N ALA A 540 -27.67 -6.04 21.58
CA ALA A 540 -29.03 -5.52 21.63
C ALA A 540 -29.28 -4.60 22.84
N LYS A 541 -28.89 -5.05 24.06
CA LYS A 541 -29.26 -4.37 25.32
C LYS A 541 -28.25 -3.30 25.76
N THR A 542 -27.00 -3.36 25.30
CA THR A 542 -25.93 -2.46 25.74
C THR A 542 -25.37 -1.62 24.59
N VAL A 543 -24.92 -2.27 23.52
CA VAL A 543 -24.20 -1.59 22.43
C VAL A 543 -25.13 -0.70 21.60
N VAL A 544 -26.26 -1.22 21.12
CA VAL A 544 -27.21 -0.44 20.30
C VAL A 544 -27.70 0.82 21.03
N PRO A 545 -28.15 0.78 22.30
CA PRO A 545 -28.51 1.99 23.04
C PRO A 545 -27.38 3.03 23.12
N GLN A 546 -26.14 2.58 23.33
CA GLN A 546 -24.97 3.46 23.34
C GLN A 546 -24.75 4.11 21.96
N LEU A 547 -24.82 3.33 20.88
CA LEU A 547 -24.65 3.82 19.51
C LEU A 547 -25.74 4.83 19.13
N LEU A 548 -26.99 4.61 19.51
CA LEU A 548 -28.09 5.56 19.24
C LEU A 548 -27.85 6.92 19.89
N SER A 549 -27.27 6.94 21.10
CA SER A 549 -26.88 8.21 21.75
C SER A 549 -25.76 8.92 20.99
N MET A 550 -24.82 8.16 20.40
CA MET A 550 -23.72 8.70 19.60
C MET A 550 -24.18 9.17 18.21
N ALA A 551 -25.15 8.49 17.61
CA ALA A 551 -25.75 8.81 16.31
C ALA A 551 -26.44 10.18 16.29
N THR A 552 -26.87 10.68 17.45
CA THR A 552 -27.49 12.00 17.63
C THR A 552 -26.53 13.04 18.24
N GLY A 553 -25.27 12.67 18.51
CA GLY A 553 -24.27 13.55 19.11
C GLY A 553 -23.73 14.62 18.16
N MET A 554 -22.93 15.56 18.66
CA MET A 554 -22.35 16.63 17.81
C MET A 554 -21.13 16.16 16.99
N ASP A 555 -20.39 15.14 17.45
CA ASP A 555 -19.21 14.63 16.76
C ASP A 555 -19.59 13.97 15.42
N LEU A 556 -19.12 14.54 14.30
CA LEU A 556 -19.42 14.06 12.96
C LEU A 556 -18.90 12.63 12.72
N HIS A 557 -17.70 12.31 13.21
CA HIS A 557 -17.11 10.98 13.01
C HIS A 557 -17.84 9.93 13.84
N GLY A 558 -18.10 10.23 15.12
CA GLY A 558 -18.90 9.42 16.02
C GLY A 558 -20.30 9.17 15.47
N ARG A 559 -20.99 10.21 14.98
CA ARG A 559 -22.31 10.07 14.33
C ARG A 559 -22.27 9.11 13.15
N HIS A 560 -21.35 9.37 12.22
CA HIS A 560 -21.20 8.54 11.02
C HIS A 560 -20.96 7.06 11.37
N GLY A 561 -20.00 6.77 12.25
CA GLY A 561 -19.71 5.39 12.62
C GLY A 561 -20.81 4.74 13.45
N ALA A 562 -21.50 5.51 14.30
CA ALA A 562 -22.60 4.99 15.10
C ALA A 562 -23.81 4.61 14.25
N ILE A 563 -24.16 5.42 13.23
CA ILE A 563 -25.25 5.11 12.30
C ILE A 563 -24.93 3.83 11.51
N LEU A 564 -23.71 3.72 10.98
CA LEU A 564 -23.24 2.50 10.31
C LEU A 564 -23.30 1.28 11.22
N ALA A 565 -22.82 1.41 12.45
CA ALA A 565 -22.80 0.31 13.40
C ALA A 565 -24.22 -0.10 13.80
N CYS A 566 -25.14 0.86 13.95
CA CYS A 566 -26.55 0.55 14.18
C CYS A 566 -27.14 -0.23 13.01
N ALA A 567 -26.90 0.18 11.76
CA ALA A 567 -27.37 -0.53 10.58
C ALA A 567 -26.85 -1.98 10.55
N GLU A 568 -25.54 -2.14 10.69
CA GLU A 568 -24.85 -3.44 10.62
C GLU A 568 -25.28 -4.39 11.75
N ILE A 569 -25.35 -3.90 12.99
CA ILE A 569 -25.78 -4.70 14.14
C ILE A 569 -27.27 -5.06 14.04
N THR A 570 -28.12 -4.12 13.63
CA THR A 570 -29.57 -4.38 13.47
C THR A 570 -29.80 -5.47 12.44
N HIS A 571 -29.11 -5.39 11.30
CA HIS A 571 -29.17 -6.42 10.26
C HIS A 571 -28.66 -7.79 10.76
N ALA A 572 -27.59 -7.81 11.57
CA ALA A 572 -27.09 -9.05 12.16
C ALA A 572 -28.07 -9.63 13.19
N LEU A 573 -28.67 -8.82 14.06
CA LEU A 573 -29.67 -9.26 15.05
C LEU A 573 -30.90 -9.86 14.36
N TYR A 574 -31.38 -9.24 13.29
CA TYR A 574 -32.47 -9.78 12.45
C TYR A 574 -32.13 -11.17 11.91
N LYS A 575 -30.92 -11.36 11.35
CA LYS A 575 -30.48 -12.68 10.84
C LYS A 575 -30.42 -13.77 11.92
N VAL A 576 -30.17 -13.39 13.17
CA VAL A 576 -30.08 -14.32 14.32
C VAL A 576 -31.45 -14.53 14.99
N GLY A 577 -32.48 -13.79 14.58
CA GLY A 577 -33.83 -13.89 15.16
C GLY A 577 -33.92 -13.38 16.60
N ALA A 578 -33.00 -12.49 17.00
CA ALA A 578 -33.02 -11.90 18.34
C ALA A 578 -33.98 -10.69 18.38
N GLU A 579 -34.76 -10.55 19.46
CA GLU A 579 -35.61 -9.36 19.67
C GLU A 579 -34.74 -8.10 19.68
N ILE A 580 -35.05 -7.16 18.78
CA ILE A 580 -34.42 -5.84 18.75
C ILE A 580 -35.17 -4.96 19.77
N PRO A 581 -34.60 -4.59 20.93
CA PRO A 581 -35.36 -4.00 22.04
C PRO A 581 -35.87 -2.57 21.80
N VAL A 582 -35.75 -2.02 20.59
CA VAL A 582 -35.88 -0.58 20.32
C VAL A 582 -37.19 -0.26 19.59
N ILE A 583 -38.31 -0.68 20.16
CA ILE A 583 -39.66 -0.33 19.68
C ILE A 583 -39.89 1.20 19.80
N SER A 584 -39.27 1.87 20.77
CA SER A 584 -39.53 3.31 21.03
C SER A 584 -38.66 4.30 20.23
N LYS A 585 -37.70 3.83 19.41
CA LYS A 585 -36.84 4.69 18.57
C LYS A 585 -36.58 4.12 17.16
N ALA A 586 -37.29 3.08 16.74
CA ALA A 586 -37.16 2.52 15.39
C ALA A 586 -37.43 3.61 14.32
N GLU A 587 -38.43 4.45 14.51
CA GLU A 587 -38.73 5.61 13.64
C GLU A 587 -37.54 6.57 13.53
N VAL A 588 -36.86 6.87 14.64
CA VAL A 588 -35.67 7.74 14.67
C VAL A 588 -34.49 7.09 13.97
N LEU A 589 -34.29 5.77 14.14
CA LEU A 589 -33.22 5.04 13.44
C LEU A 589 -33.49 5.00 11.93
N ILE A 590 -34.75 4.78 11.53
CA ILE A 590 -35.17 4.78 10.12
C ILE A 590 -34.99 6.16 9.52
N GLU A 591 -35.46 7.22 10.20
CA GLU A 591 -35.29 8.61 9.77
C GLU A 591 -33.80 9.01 9.69
N LEU A 592 -32.98 8.58 10.65
CA LEU A 592 -31.52 8.80 10.63
C LEU A 592 -30.84 8.04 9.49
N LEU A 593 -31.19 6.77 9.27
CA LEU A 593 -30.65 5.98 8.17
C LEU A 593 -31.03 6.60 6.84
N PHE A 594 -32.29 6.99 6.63
CA PHE A 594 -32.73 7.69 5.42
C PHE A 594 -32.04 9.04 5.22
N ASN A 595 -32.02 9.92 6.23
CA ASN A 595 -31.43 11.26 6.13
C ASN A 595 -29.90 11.22 5.94
N HIS A 596 -29.22 10.16 6.39
CA HIS A 596 -27.77 10.00 6.24
C HIS A 596 -27.32 9.05 5.12
N CYS A 597 -28.19 8.18 4.60
CA CYS A 597 -28.01 7.47 3.31
C CYS A 597 -27.76 8.44 2.15
N VAL A 598 -28.22 9.69 2.32
CA VAL A 598 -28.07 10.81 1.40
C VAL A 598 -26.63 11.34 1.31
N TRP A 599 -25.75 11.07 2.28
CA TRP A 599 -24.46 11.79 2.38
C TRP A 599 -23.19 10.93 2.27
N ILE A 600 -23.27 9.60 2.40
CA ILE A 600 -22.08 8.73 2.41
C ILE A 600 -22.31 7.47 1.56
N CYS A 601 -21.48 7.29 0.52
CA CYS A 601 -21.60 6.16 -0.42
C CYS A 601 -21.34 4.79 0.25
N SER A 602 -20.47 4.69 1.27
CA SER A 602 -20.26 3.45 2.03
C SER A 602 -21.40 3.10 3.00
N LEU A 603 -22.32 4.02 3.29
CA LEU A 603 -23.49 3.76 4.12
C LEU A 603 -24.58 3.01 3.34
N GLN A 604 -24.59 3.09 2.02
CA GLN A 604 -25.76 2.77 1.21
C GLN A 604 -26.21 1.31 1.33
N GLU A 605 -25.36 0.31 1.11
CA GLU A 605 -25.84 -1.09 1.11
C GLU A 605 -26.29 -1.60 2.49
N ALA A 606 -25.51 -1.34 3.54
CA ALA A 606 -25.82 -1.77 4.90
C ALA A 606 -27.04 -1.03 5.47
N ALA A 607 -27.12 0.29 5.25
CA ALA A 607 -28.27 1.07 5.68
C ALA A 607 -29.53 0.72 4.89
N VAL A 608 -29.44 0.42 3.60
CA VAL A 608 -30.55 -0.06 2.76
C VAL A 608 -31.03 -1.44 3.22
N SER A 609 -30.10 -2.35 3.58
CA SER A 609 -30.46 -3.67 4.12
C SER A 609 -31.09 -3.58 5.50
N ALA A 610 -30.53 -2.73 6.38
CA ALA A 610 -31.10 -2.46 7.69
C ALA A 610 -32.47 -1.78 7.59
N LEU A 611 -32.63 -0.86 6.65
CA LEU A 611 -33.90 -0.21 6.35
C LEU A 611 -34.96 -1.23 5.91
N ALA A 612 -34.64 -2.11 4.97
CA ALA A 612 -35.55 -3.17 4.54
C ALA A 612 -36.01 -4.03 5.74
N ALA A 613 -35.06 -4.49 6.56
CA ALA A 613 -35.36 -5.29 7.75
C ALA A 613 -36.23 -4.53 8.78
N LEU A 614 -35.95 -3.25 8.99
CA LEU A 614 -36.73 -2.40 9.90
C LEU A 614 -38.14 -2.12 9.36
N CYS A 615 -38.29 -1.89 8.06
CA CYS A 615 -39.60 -1.72 7.43
C CYS A 615 -40.44 -3.00 7.53
N GLU A 616 -39.83 -4.17 7.32
CA GLU A 616 -40.51 -5.47 7.43
C GLU A 616 -41.06 -5.70 8.84
N GLU A 617 -40.29 -5.35 9.88
CA GLU A 617 -40.62 -5.61 11.28
C GLU A 617 -41.56 -4.55 11.90
N TYR A 618 -41.37 -3.26 11.59
CA TYR A 618 -41.99 -2.16 12.34
C TYR A 618 -42.99 -1.29 11.57
N TYR A 619 -42.99 -1.28 10.22
CA TYR A 619 -43.93 -0.48 9.41
C TYR A 619 -45.24 -1.19 9.07
N GLN A 620 -45.43 -2.41 9.58
CA GLN A 620 -46.68 -3.15 9.45
C GLN A 620 -47.67 -2.70 10.54
N LEU A 621 -48.68 -1.89 10.19
CA LEU A 621 -49.82 -1.58 11.08
C LEU A 621 -50.61 -2.86 11.41
N GLN A 622 -50.67 -3.75 10.42
CA GLN A 622 -51.15 -5.14 10.42
C GLN A 622 -50.38 -5.91 9.33
N PRO A 623 -50.34 -7.26 9.33
CA PRO A 623 -49.68 -8.03 8.27
C PRO A 623 -50.15 -7.58 6.88
N GLY A 624 -49.26 -6.97 6.09
CA GLY A 624 -49.53 -6.52 4.73
C GLY A 624 -50.15 -5.13 4.55
N VAL A 625 -50.28 -4.30 5.59
CA VAL A 625 -50.82 -2.92 5.48
C VAL A 625 -49.79 -1.88 5.97
N ALA A 626 -49.32 -1.01 5.07
CA ALA A 626 -48.38 0.07 5.35
C ALA A 626 -49.08 1.39 5.76
N ASP A 627 -48.38 2.21 6.56
CA ASP A 627 -48.68 3.63 6.68
C ASP A 627 -48.33 4.38 5.37
N THR A 628 -49.12 5.41 5.05
CA THR A 628 -49.44 5.85 3.68
C THR A 628 -48.39 6.72 2.98
N HIS A 629 -47.26 7.08 3.62
CA HIS A 629 -46.37 8.13 3.11
C HIS A 629 -45.04 7.63 2.52
N ILE A 630 -44.97 7.51 1.17
CA ILE A 630 -43.69 7.47 0.44
C ILE A 630 -43.31 8.92 0.11
N GLN A 631 -42.86 9.67 1.12
CA GLN A 631 -42.62 11.13 1.05
C GLN A 631 -41.36 11.51 0.23
N TYR A 632 -40.69 10.52 -0.39
CA TYR A 632 -39.29 10.63 -0.82
C TYR A 632 -39.08 10.62 -2.35
N LEU A 633 -40.16 10.50 -3.15
CA LEU A 633 -40.08 10.53 -4.62
C LEU A 633 -39.50 11.86 -5.14
N ALA A 634 -39.73 12.98 -4.45
CA ALA A 634 -39.20 14.29 -4.81
C ALA A 634 -37.66 14.35 -4.77
N ALA A 635 -37.02 13.55 -3.90
CA ALA A 635 -35.57 13.58 -3.69
C ALA A 635 -34.78 12.95 -4.85
N LEU A 636 -35.41 12.13 -5.70
CA LEU A 636 -34.83 11.62 -6.95
C LEU A 636 -34.53 12.75 -7.96
N ARG A 637 -35.20 13.90 -7.81
CA ARG A 637 -34.98 15.11 -8.65
C ARG A 637 -34.01 16.10 -8.00
N SER A 638 -33.42 15.79 -6.85
CA SER A 638 -32.47 16.65 -6.13
C SER A 638 -31.31 17.09 -7.04
N PRO A 639 -30.75 18.31 -6.91
CA PRO A 639 -29.52 18.67 -7.61
C PRO A 639 -28.28 17.91 -7.11
N GLU A 640 -28.37 17.26 -5.94
CA GLU A 640 -27.25 16.55 -5.31
C GLU A 640 -27.24 15.05 -5.67
N VAL A 641 -26.09 14.57 -6.18
CA VAL A 641 -25.92 13.18 -6.67
C VAL A 641 -26.16 12.15 -5.56
N LEU A 642 -25.60 12.37 -4.37
CA LEU A 642 -25.67 11.41 -3.26
C LEU A 642 -27.10 11.26 -2.72
N THR A 643 -27.89 12.34 -2.71
CA THR A 643 -29.32 12.29 -2.39
C THR A 643 -30.09 11.41 -3.35
N ARG A 644 -29.84 11.56 -4.67
CA ARG A 644 -30.48 10.70 -5.68
C ARG A 644 -30.12 9.23 -5.47
N CYS A 645 -28.85 8.94 -5.23
CA CYS A 645 -28.34 7.59 -5.01
C CYS A 645 -29.01 6.92 -3.80
N GLY A 646 -28.97 7.59 -2.63
CA GLY A 646 -29.55 7.07 -1.40
C GLY A 646 -31.05 6.83 -1.52
N CYS A 647 -31.78 7.76 -2.14
CA CYS A 647 -33.23 7.62 -2.33
C CYS A 647 -33.59 6.51 -3.33
N ALA A 648 -32.85 6.39 -4.44
CA ALA A 648 -33.06 5.32 -5.41
C ALA A 648 -32.89 3.94 -4.74
N LEU A 649 -31.77 3.72 -4.05
CA LEU A 649 -31.50 2.44 -3.39
C LEU A 649 -32.50 2.13 -2.28
N ALA A 650 -32.91 3.13 -1.51
CA ALA A 650 -33.92 2.95 -0.47
C ALA A 650 -35.27 2.52 -1.06
N LEU A 651 -35.73 3.17 -2.14
CA LEU A 651 -36.93 2.74 -2.88
C LEU A 651 -36.79 1.31 -3.41
N GLY A 652 -35.59 0.94 -3.88
CA GLY A 652 -35.23 -0.40 -4.31
C GLY A 652 -35.26 -1.48 -3.22
N SER A 653 -35.36 -1.10 -1.95
CA SER A 653 -35.33 -2.02 -0.81
C SER A 653 -36.63 -2.09 -0.02
N LEU A 654 -37.65 -1.35 -0.45
CA LEU A 654 -38.92 -1.33 0.23
C LEU A 654 -39.60 -2.70 0.13
N PRO A 655 -40.24 -3.17 1.22
CA PRO A 655 -41.05 -4.38 1.20
C PRO A 655 -42.18 -4.36 0.17
N ARG A 656 -42.63 -5.54 -0.25
CA ARG A 656 -43.74 -5.68 -1.21
C ARG A 656 -45.01 -4.94 -0.78
N PHE A 657 -45.35 -4.98 0.51
CA PHE A 657 -46.56 -4.34 1.04
C PHE A 657 -46.51 -2.80 0.97
N MET A 658 -45.31 -2.19 0.96
CA MET A 658 -45.14 -0.74 0.81
C MET A 658 -45.17 -0.30 -0.66
N ILE A 659 -44.75 -1.16 -1.58
CA ILE A 659 -44.74 -0.91 -3.03
C ILE A 659 -46.14 -1.10 -3.65
N HIS A 660 -46.94 -1.99 -3.05
CA HIS A 660 -48.28 -2.34 -3.53
C HIS A 660 -49.16 -1.08 -3.73
N SER A 661 -49.85 -1.02 -4.87
CA SER A 661 -50.67 0.11 -5.32
C SER A 661 -49.93 1.41 -5.70
N LYS A 662 -48.59 1.41 -5.73
CA LYS A 662 -47.77 2.59 -6.13
C LYS A 662 -46.68 2.26 -7.15
N LEU A 663 -46.65 1.02 -7.66
CA LEU A 663 -45.57 0.51 -8.51
C LEU A 663 -45.36 1.35 -9.77
N GLN A 664 -46.43 1.70 -10.48
CA GLN A 664 -46.34 2.46 -11.73
C GLN A 664 -45.74 3.85 -11.50
N GLN A 665 -46.17 4.54 -10.45
CA GLN A 665 -45.68 5.88 -10.10
C GLN A 665 -44.20 5.85 -9.65
N VAL A 666 -43.82 4.82 -8.88
CA VAL A 666 -42.44 4.65 -8.40
C VAL A 666 -41.50 4.31 -9.56
N ILE A 667 -41.90 3.36 -10.43
CA ILE A 667 -41.09 2.91 -11.56
C ILE A 667 -41.06 3.94 -12.68
N LEU A 668 -42.21 4.27 -13.27
CA LEU A 668 -42.26 5.02 -14.53
C LEU A 668 -42.14 6.53 -14.35
N ASP A 669 -42.73 7.12 -13.29
CA ASP A 669 -42.70 8.59 -13.13
C ASP A 669 -41.41 9.09 -12.47
N SER A 670 -40.65 8.20 -11.81
CA SER A 670 -39.54 8.59 -10.94
C SER A 670 -38.21 7.88 -11.27
N LEU A 671 -38.15 6.54 -11.24
CA LEU A 671 -36.90 5.81 -11.48
C LEU A 671 -36.47 5.82 -12.95
N GLN A 672 -37.40 5.66 -13.88
CA GLN A 672 -37.09 5.78 -15.31
C GLN A 672 -36.56 7.17 -15.69
N GLU A 673 -37.16 8.24 -15.15
CA GLU A 673 -36.66 9.60 -15.36
C GLU A 673 -35.25 9.78 -14.77
N ALA A 674 -34.99 9.19 -13.60
CA ALA A 674 -33.67 9.22 -12.98
C ALA A 674 -32.61 8.43 -13.78
N CYS A 675 -33.01 7.44 -14.57
CA CYS A 675 -32.14 6.69 -15.49
C CYS A 675 -31.83 7.44 -16.80
N ARG A 676 -32.61 8.45 -17.19
CA ARG A 676 -32.43 9.15 -18.47
C ARG A 676 -31.11 9.93 -18.50
N MET A 677 -30.46 9.92 -19.66
CA MET A 677 -29.28 10.75 -19.92
C MET A 677 -29.68 12.21 -20.15
N THR A 678 -29.94 12.97 -19.10
CA THR A 678 -30.02 14.44 -19.18
C THR A 678 -28.61 15.02 -19.27
N GLN A 679 -28.40 15.99 -20.18
CA GLN A 679 -27.12 16.53 -20.71
C GLN A 679 -26.06 17.08 -19.70
N LYS A 680 -26.07 16.71 -18.42
CA LYS A 680 -25.02 17.06 -17.46
C LYS A 680 -24.13 15.86 -17.15
N GLU A 681 -22.84 16.02 -17.45
CA GLU A 681 -21.75 15.22 -16.91
C GLU A 681 -21.86 15.22 -15.37
N GLY A 682 -21.91 14.05 -14.71
CA GLY A 682 -21.83 13.94 -13.25
C GLY A 682 -22.90 13.13 -12.50
N PHE A 683 -23.89 12.50 -13.17
CA PHE A 683 -24.93 11.69 -12.48
C PHE A 683 -24.87 10.18 -12.76
N ALA A 684 -23.71 9.64 -13.16
CA ALA A 684 -23.59 8.21 -13.50
C ALA A 684 -23.92 7.29 -12.31
N GLU A 685 -23.50 7.64 -11.09
CA GLU A 685 -23.81 6.91 -9.86
C GLU A 685 -25.31 6.89 -9.57
N ALA A 686 -25.98 8.03 -9.74
CA ALA A 686 -27.42 8.14 -9.55
C ALA A 686 -28.19 7.29 -10.57
N ARG A 687 -27.74 7.27 -11.84
CA ARG A 687 -28.33 6.41 -12.89
C ARG A 687 -28.12 4.93 -12.61
N ARG A 688 -26.92 4.53 -12.16
CA ARG A 688 -26.62 3.16 -11.74
C ARG A 688 -27.57 2.70 -10.63
N ASP A 689 -27.74 3.54 -9.61
CA ASP A 689 -28.58 3.22 -8.46
C ASP A 689 -30.06 3.22 -8.81
N ALA A 690 -30.49 4.12 -9.70
CA ALA A 690 -31.85 4.11 -10.26
C ALA A 690 -32.13 2.85 -11.08
N ALA A 691 -31.20 2.40 -11.93
CA ALA A 691 -31.34 1.17 -12.70
C ALA A 691 -31.41 -0.07 -11.79
N THR A 692 -30.55 -0.10 -10.75
CA THR A 692 -30.55 -1.17 -9.73
C THR A 692 -31.88 -1.20 -8.97
N ALA A 693 -32.35 -0.03 -8.52
CA ALA A 693 -33.60 0.11 -7.79
C ALA A 693 -34.80 -0.29 -8.66
N MET A 694 -34.84 0.11 -9.93
CA MET A 694 -35.90 -0.23 -10.86
C MET A 694 -36.05 -1.75 -11.00
N ALA A 695 -34.95 -2.48 -11.16
CA ALA A 695 -34.99 -3.94 -11.22
C ALA A 695 -35.46 -4.56 -9.89
N ARG A 696 -34.91 -4.10 -8.75
CA ARG A 696 -35.29 -4.64 -7.43
C ARG A 696 -36.76 -4.40 -7.07
N VAL A 697 -37.30 -3.22 -7.40
CA VAL A 697 -38.73 -2.91 -7.20
C VAL A 697 -39.60 -3.83 -8.05
N CYS A 698 -39.25 -4.04 -9.32
CA CYS A 698 -39.95 -5.00 -10.17
C CYS A 698 -39.93 -6.41 -9.57
N VAL A 699 -38.76 -6.81 -9.05
CA VAL A 699 -38.59 -8.14 -8.48
C VAL A 699 -39.41 -8.34 -7.20
N THR A 700 -39.41 -7.33 -6.34
CA THR A 700 -40.13 -7.35 -5.07
C THR A 700 -41.65 -7.28 -5.25
N ALA A 701 -42.14 -6.50 -6.22
CA ALA A 701 -43.57 -6.42 -6.53
C ALA A 701 -44.13 -7.74 -7.08
N GLY A 702 -43.29 -8.47 -7.82
CA GLY A 702 -43.66 -9.70 -8.51
C GLY A 702 -44.29 -9.44 -9.87
N VAL A 703 -44.54 -10.53 -10.60
CA VAL A 703 -45.03 -10.51 -11.98
C VAL A 703 -46.43 -11.11 -12.03
N CYS A 704 -47.37 -10.44 -12.70
CA CYS A 704 -48.72 -10.93 -12.93
C CYS A 704 -49.24 -10.38 -14.26
N ALA A 705 -49.40 -11.23 -15.28
CA ALA A 705 -49.77 -10.81 -16.64
C ALA A 705 -51.04 -9.94 -16.69
N GLN A 706 -52.09 -10.36 -15.98
CA GLN A 706 -53.37 -9.65 -15.86
C GLN A 706 -53.47 -8.76 -14.61
N GLY A 707 -52.32 -8.43 -13.99
CA GLY A 707 -52.25 -7.61 -12.79
C GLY A 707 -52.49 -6.13 -13.05
N SER A 708 -52.69 -5.37 -11.96
CA SER A 708 -52.67 -3.91 -12.03
C SER A 708 -51.23 -3.41 -12.19
N PRO A 709 -50.96 -2.43 -13.09
CA PRO A 709 -49.64 -1.83 -13.24
C PRO A 709 -49.12 -1.17 -11.94
N ASP A 710 -50.02 -0.83 -11.01
CA ASP A 710 -49.68 -0.27 -9.71
C ASP A 710 -49.26 -1.33 -8.68
N SER A 711 -49.39 -2.62 -8.95
CA SER A 711 -49.19 -3.69 -7.95
C SER A 711 -48.26 -4.82 -8.40
N ALA A 712 -48.09 -5.03 -9.71
CA ALA A 712 -47.19 -6.05 -10.26
C ALA A 712 -46.66 -5.64 -11.63
N VAL A 713 -45.58 -6.30 -12.08
CA VAL A 713 -45.13 -6.21 -13.46
C VAL A 713 -46.14 -6.93 -14.37
N CYS A 714 -46.72 -6.21 -15.33
CA CYS A 714 -47.80 -6.71 -16.19
C CYS A 714 -47.64 -6.27 -17.65
N GLU A 715 -48.58 -6.66 -18.52
CA GLU A 715 -48.56 -6.33 -19.96
C GLU A 715 -48.46 -4.83 -20.27
N LYS A 716 -49.11 -3.97 -19.47
CA LYS A 716 -49.07 -2.48 -19.63
C LYS A 716 -47.73 -1.85 -19.26
N ASN A 717 -47.01 -2.58 -18.42
CA ASN A 717 -45.77 -2.35 -17.73
C ASN A 717 -44.42 -2.64 -18.39
N VAL A 718 -44.35 -3.89 -18.83
CA VAL A 718 -43.12 -4.66 -18.94
C VAL A 718 -42.22 -4.10 -20.04
N THR A 719 -42.79 -3.72 -21.17
CA THR A 719 -42.06 -3.17 -22.31
C THR A 719 -41.28 -1.93 -21.92
N ALA A 720 -41.90 -0.99 -21.21
CA ALA A 720 -41.25 0.25 -20.80
C ALA A 720 -40.11 0.01 -19.79
N VAL A 721 -40.25 -0.98 -18.89
CA VAL A 721 -39.18 -1.36 -17.95
C VAL A 721 -37.98 -1.95 -18.70
N TYR A 722 -38.22 -2.87 -19.63
CA TYR A 722 -37.16 -3.47 -20.45
C TYR A 722 -36.49 -2.42 -21.32
N GLU A 723 -37.24 -1.54 -21.98
CA GLU A 723 -36.68 -0.44 -22.76
C GLU A 723 -35.77 0.46 -21.92
N ALA A 724 -36.20 0.85 -20.72
CA ALA A 724 -35.38 1.68 -19.83
C ALA A 724 -34.07 1.00 -19.41
N LEU A 725 -34.10 -0.31 -19.09
CA LEU A 725 -32.89 -1.08 -18.77
C LEU A 725 -31.98 -1.27 -19.99
N LEU A 726 -32.55 -1.55 -21.16
CA LEU A 726 -31.81 -1.70 -22.41
C LEU A 726 -31.17 -0.37 -22.84
N ASP A 727 -31.83 0.76 -22.59
CA ASP A 727 -31.26 2.09 -22.85
C ASP A 727 -30.11 2.40 -21.89
N CYS A 728 -30.19 1.96 -20.62
CA CYS A 728 -29.09 2.04 -19.67
C CYS A 728 -27.84 1.25 -20.13
N MET A 729 -28.00 0.17 -20.92
CA MET A 729 -26.87 -0.55 -21.51
C MET A 729 -26.14 0.22 -22.62
N ASN A 730 -26.67 1.36 -23.06
CA ASN A 730 -26.01 2.28 -24.01
C ASN A 730 -25.37 3.49 -23.32
N ASP A 731 -25.31 3.52 -21.98
CA ASP A 731 -24.63 4.59 -21.25
C ASP A 731 -23.11 4.43 -21.36
N TYR A 732 -22.50 5.27 -22.19
CA TYR A 732 -21.07 5.27 -22.48
C TYR A 732 -20.37 6.56 -22.04
N ILE A 733 -20.97 7.29 -21.10
CA ILE A 733 -20.43 8.56 -20.60
C ILE A 733 -19.08 8.33 -19.91
N THR A 734 -18.14 9.23 -20.21
CA THR A 734 -16.80 9.23 -19.62
C THR A 734 -16.59 10.50 -18.80
N ASP A 735 -15.90 10.38 -17.67
CA ASP A 735 -15.38 11.53 -16.91
C ASP A 735 -13.87 11.36 -16.62
N SER A 736 -13.30 12.19 -15.74
CA SER A 736 -11.89 12.09 -15.32
C SER A 736 -11.44 10.70 -14.81
N ARG A 737 -12.37 9.83 -14.42
CA ARG A 737 -12.16 8.45 -13.94
C ARG A 737 -12.24 7.40 -15.05
N GLY A 738 -12.57 7.80 -16.28
CA GLY A 738 -12.76 6.91 -17.42
C GLY A 738 -14.23 6.64 -17.73
N ASP A 739 -14.57 5.42 -18.19
CA ASP A 739 -15.93 4.99 -18.56
C ASP A 739 -16.81 4.76 -17.33
N VAL A 740 -17.35 5.85 -16.77
CA VAL A 740 -18.28 5.82 -15.62
C VAL A 740 -19.66 5.30 -16.01
N GLY A 741 -20.05 5.41 -17.27
CA GLY A 741 -21.26 4.78 -17.81
C GLY A 741 -21.25 3.26 -17.65
N ALA A 742 -20.08 2.62 -17.59
CA ALA A 742 -19.97 1.18 -17.39
C ALA A 742 -20.59 0.70 -16.07
N TRP A 743 -20.67 1.55 -15.05
CA TRP A 743 -21.39 1.24 -13.82
C TRP A 743 -22.89 1.07 -14.07
N VAL A 744 -23.47 1.96 -14.87
CA VAL A 744 -24.88 1.94 -15.25
C VAL A 744 -25.18 0.71 -16.11
N ARG A 745 -24.31 0.41 -17.08
CA ARG A 745 -24.42 -0.81 -17.91
C ARG A 745 -24.40 -2.08 -17.06
N ALA A 746 -23.48 -2.17 -16.09
CA ALA A 746 -23.40 -3.32 -15.18
C ALA A 746 -24.64 -3.50 -14.31
N ALA A 747 -25.18 -2.41 -13.76
CA ALA A 747 -26.44 -2.43 -13.02
C ALA A 747 -27.61 -2.91 -13.92
N ALA A 748 -27.69 -2.40 -15.15
CA ALA A 748 -28.71 -2.80 -16.11
C ALA A 748 -28.61 -4.28 -16.51
N MET A 749 -27.41 -4.80 -16.76
CA MET A 749 -27.20 -6.23 -17.08
C MET A 749 -27.69 -7.15 -15.95
N THR A 750 -27.36 -6.80 -14.70
CA THR A 750 -27.83 -7.55 -13.52
C THR A 750 -29.36 -7.45 -13.39
N GLY A 751 -29.90 -6.24 -13.55
CA GLY A 751 -31.34 -6.02 -13.46
C GLY A 751 -32.14 -6.77 -14.54
N LEU A 752 -31.61 -6.85 -15.76
CA LEU A 752 -32.22 -7.63 -16.85
C LEU A 752 -32.19 -9.12 -16.57
N LEU A 753 -31.12 -9.64 -15.96
CA LEU A 753 -31.06 -11.04 -15.52
C LEU A 753 -32.17 -11.36 -14.52
N ASP A 754 -32.19 -10.63 -13.39
CA ASP A 754 -33.09 -10.89 -12.27
C ASP A 754 -34.56 -10.78 -12.70
N LEU A 755 -34.89 -9.70 -13.44
CA LEU A 755 -36.25 -9.47 -13.94
C LEU A 755 -36.68 -10.55 -14.94
N THR A 756 -35.80 -10.93 -15.89
CA THR A 756 -36.14 -11.91 -16.92
C THR A 756 -36.37 -13.30 -16.34
N LEU A 757 -35.54 -13.73 -15.38
CA LEU A 757 -35.77 -15.01 -14.72
C LEU A 757 -37.12 -15.02 -13.99
N GLN A 758 -37.49 -13.92 -13.33
CA GLN A 758 -38.77 -13.87 -12.64
C GLN A 758 -39.98 -13.81 -13.57
N VAL A 759 -39.89 -13.04 -14.66
CA VAL A 759 -40.95 -12.98 -15.68
C VAL A 759 -41.08 -14.35 -16.35
N ALA A 760 -39.98 -15.00 -16.72
CA ALA A 760 -39.98 -16.35 -17.27
C ALA A 760 -40.55 -17.40 -16.29
N GLY A 761 -40.41 -17.20 -14.98
CA GLY A 761 -40.98 -18.10 -13.97
C GLY A 761 -42.47 -17.91 -13.71
N SER A 762 -42.99 -16.70 -13.91
CA SER A 762 -44.35 -16.35 -13.48
C SER A 762 -45.32 -16.08 -14.63
N ALA A 763 -44.86 -15.41 -15.69
CA ALA A 763 -45.65 -15.05 -16.87
C ALA A 763 -44.74 -14.95 -18.12
N PRO A 764 -44.27 -16.09 -18.66
CA PRO A 764 -43.38 -16.13 -19.82
C PRO A 764 -43.93 -15.40 -21.05
N GLU A 765 -45.25 -15.33 -21.20
CA GLU A 765 -45.95 -14.67 -22.30
C GLU A 765 -45.68 -13.16 -22.40
N LEU A 766 -45.20 -12.53 -21.32
CA LEU A 766 -44.81 -11.12 -21.32
C LEU A 766 -43.47 -10.86 -22.03
N LEU A 767 -42.67 -11.91 -22.25
CA LEU A 767 -41.38 -11.81 -22.93
C LEU A 767 -41.57 -11.90 -24.43
N SER A 768 -41.68 -10.75 -25.10
CA SER A 768 -41.79 -10.74 -26.56
C SER A 768 -40.47 -11.17 -27.23
N PRO A 769 -40.53 -11.77 -28.44
CA PRO A 769 -39.33 -12.11 -29.21
C PRO A 769 -38.39 -10.92 -29.44
N ALA A 770 -38.95 -9.71 -29.61
CA ALA A 770 -38.17 -8.48 -29.80
C ALA A 770 -37.36 -8.10 -28.56
N ILE A 771 -37.93 -8.25 -27.35
CA ILE A 771 -37.25 -7.98 -26.08
C ILE A 771 -36.10 -8.98 -25.90
N CYS A 772 -36.37 -10.28 -26.03
CA CYS A 772 -35.35 -11.32 -25.87
C CYS A 772 -34.20 -11.15 -26.87
N GLN A 773 -34.52 -10.89 -28.14
CA GLN A 773 -33.51 -10.64 -29.16
C GLN A 773 -32.65 -9.42 -28.82
N ARG A 774 -33.26 -8.27 -28.52
CA ARG A 774 -32.51 -7.03 -28.21
C ARG A 774 -31.62 -7.22 -26.97
N MET A 775 -32.13 -7.85 -25.92
CA MET A 775 -31.38 -8.15 -24.70
C MET A 775 -30.16 -9.03 -24.99
N MET A 776 -30.35 -10.16 -25.67
CA MET A 776 -29.25 -11.10 -25.96
C MET A 776 -28.21 -10.48 -26.90
N CYS A 777 -28.62 -9.66 -27.88
CA CYS A 777 -27.71 -8.90 -28.73
C CYS A 777 -26.87 -7.89 -27.94
N CYS A 778 -27.48 -7.11 -27.05
CA CYS A 778 -26.74 -6.15 -26.22
C CYS A 778 -25.78 -6.83 -25.24
N LEU A 779 -26.15 -7.97 -24.66
CA LEU A 779 -25.25 -8.76 -23.81
C LEU A 779 -24.05 -9.29 -24.61
N ALA A 780 -24.27 -9.77 -25.84
CA ALA A 780 -23.19 -10.20 -26.73
C ALA A 780 -22.23 -9.04 -27.07
N GLN A 781 -22.75 -7.83 -27.28
CA GLN A 781 -21.92 -6.63 -27.47
C GLN A 781 -21.06 -6.34 -26.23
N GLN A 782 -21.66 -6.30 -25.03
CA GLN A 782 -20.91 -6.04 -23.79
C GLN A 782 -19.87 -7.14 -23.50
N ALA A 783 -20.17 -8.40 -23.84
CA ALA A 783 -19.25 -9.53 -23.74
C ALA A 783 -18.09 -9.48 -24.78
N ALA A 784 -18.17 -8.59 -25.77
CA ALA A 784 -17.12 -8.36 -26.74
C ALA A 784 -16.27 -7.10 -26.45
N GLU A 785 -16.58 -6.33 -25.40
CA GLU A 785 -15.92 -5.05 -25.10
C GLU A 785 -14.57 -5.16 -24.37
N LYS A 786 -13.85 -4.02 -24.33
CA LYS A 786 -12.44 -3.92 -23.92
C LYS A 786 -12.16 -4.05 -22.43
N ILE A 787 -13.15 -3.83 -21.55
CA ILE A 787 -12.95 -3.79 -20.09
C ILE A 787 -13.24 -5.16 -19.48
N ASP A 788 -12.21 -5.82 -18.95
CA ASP A 788 -12.25 -7.21 -18.48
C ASP A 788 -13.39 -7.52 -17.50
N ARG A 789 -13.56 -6.67 -16.46
CA ARG A 789 -14.58 -6.87 -15.43
C ARG A 789 -16.01 -6.84 -16.00
N TYR A 790 -16.30 -5.91 -16.91
CA TYR A 790 -17.65 -5.77 -17.47
C TYR A 790 -17.92 -6.81 -18.56
N ARG A 791 -16.90 -7.16 -19.34
CA ARG A 791 -16.94 -8.31 -20.24
C ARG A 791 -17.29 -9.60 -19.49
N ALA A 792 -16.64 -9.82 -18.35
CA ALA A 792 -16.93 -10.97 -17.50
C ALA A 792 -18.34 -10.98 -16.92
N HIS A 793 -18.82 -9.81 -16.49
CA HIS A 793 -20.20 -9.66 -16.02
C HIS A 793 -21.22 -9.96 -17.13
N ALA A 794 -21.04 -9.39 -18.32
CA ALA A 794 -21.90 -9.60 -19.48
C ALA A 794 -21.93 -11.07 -19.92
N GLY A 795 -20.76 -11.70 -20.02
CA GLY A 795 -20.64 -13.12 -20.37
C GLY A 795 -21.34 -14.02 -19.35
N SER A 796 -21.19 -13.73 -18.04
CA SER A 796 -21.89 -14.47 -16.99
C SER A 796 -23.40 -14.33 -17.10
N VAL A 797 -23.92 -13.11 -17.27
CA VAL A 797 -25.37 -12.86 -17.45
C VAL A 797 -25.91 -13.57 -18.69
N PHE A 798 -25.18 -13.49 -19.82
CA PHE A 798 -25.54 -14.16 -21.07
C PHE A 798 -25.70 -15.68 -20.88
N LEU A 799 -24.73 -16.31 -20.20
CA LEU A 799 -24.76 -17.75 -19.93
C LEU A 799 -25.87 -18.14 -18.94
N GLN A 800 -26.07 -17.37 -17.87
CA GLN A 800 -27.12 -17.64 -16.88
C GLN A 800 -28.51 -17.63 -17.52
N LEU A 801 -28.80 -16.68 -18.42
CA LEU A 801 -30.06 -16.66 -19.17
C LEU A 801 -30.20 -17.83 -20.14
N LEU A 802 -29.12 -18.17 -20.87
CA LEU A 802 -29.11 -19.27 -21.84
C LEU A 802 -29.33 -20.65 -21.19
N HIS A 803 -28.63 -20.88 -20.07
CA HIS A 803 -28.60 -22.16 -19.35
C HIS A 803 -29.73 -22.32 -18.32
N SER A 804 -30.54 -21.27 -18.11
CA SER A 804 -31.69 -21.37 -17.21
C SER A 804 -32.70 -22.40 -17.72
N THR A 805 -32.93 -23.43 -16.90
CA THR A 805 -33.88 -24.53 -17.17
C THR A 805 -35.14 -24.45 -16.30
N GLN A 806 -35.05 -23.80 -15.14
CA GLN A 806 -36.18 -23.58 -14.23
C GLN A 806 -36.04 -22.19 -13.60
N PRO A 807 -36.60 -21.13 -14.22
CA PRO A 807 -37.47 -21.14 -15.40
C PRO A 807 -36.73 -21.07 -16.74
N VAL A 808 -37.33 -21.61 -17.79
CA VAL A 808 -36.81 -21.49 -19.16
C VAL A 808 -37.11 -20.10 -19.72
N VAL A 809 -36.09 -19.36 -20.16
CA VAL A 809 -36.29 -18.09 -20.87
C VAL A 809 -36.78 -18.37 -22.31
N PRO A 810 -37.96 -17.88 -22.72
CA PRO A 810 -38.50 -18.09 -24.05
C PRO A 810 -37.82 -17.20 -25.09
N HIS A 811 -37.97 -17.55 -26.37
CA HIS A 811 -37.59 -16.75 -27.53
C HIS A 811 -36.11 -16.31 -27.61
N ILE A 812 -35.17 -17.01 -26.97
CA ILE A 812 -33.73 -16.79 -27.19
C ILE A 812 -33.38 -17.15 -28.65
N PRO A 813 -32.89 -16.20 -29.47
CA PRO A 813 -32.52 -16.47 -30.86
C PRO A 813 -31.36 -17.48 -30.96
N HIS A 814 -31.47 -18.43 -31.89
CA HIS A 814 -30.44 -19.46 -32.16
C HIS A 814 -30.02 -20.26 -30.92
N ARG A 815 -30.99 -20.65 -30.07
CA ARG A 815 -30.68 -21.28 -28.78
C ARG A 815 -29.87 -22.57 -28.91
N GLU A 816 -30.15 -23.41 -29.90
CA GLU A 816 -29.43 -24.68 -30.10
C GLU A 816 -27.98 -24.43 -30.47
N GLU A 817 -27.73 -23.50 -31.40
CA GLU A 817 -26.39 -23.11 -31.82
C GLU A 817 -25.63 -22.44 -30.67
N LEU A 818 -26.29 -21.60 -29.86
CA LEU A 818 -25.69 -21.00 -28.67
C LEU A 818 -25.29 -22.04 -27.62
N LEU A 819 -26.12 -23.08 -27.40
CA LEU A 819 -25.77 -24.17 -26.50
C LEU A 819 -24.61 -25.02 -27.02
N SER A 820 -24.41 -25.07 -28.35
CA SER A 820 -23.24 -25.72 -28.95
C SER A 820 -21.95 -24.91 -28.73
N ILE A 821 -22.04 -23.58 -28.81
CA ILE A 821 -20.90 -22.66 -28.55
C ILE A 821 -20.59 -22.61 -27.06
N PHE A 822 -21.63 -22.60 -26.21
CA PHE A 822 -21.54 -22.53 -24.77
C PHE A 822 -22.26 -23.71 -24.10
N PRO A 823 -21.61 -24.88 -24.02
CA PRO A 823 -22.16 -26.02 -23.29
C PRO A 823 -22.39 -25.71 -21.80
N PRO A 824 -23.43 -26.27 -21.13
CA PRO A 824 -23.68 -26.03 -19.71
C PRO A 824 -22.48 -26.37 -18.80
N HIS A 825 -21.71 -27.40 -19.16
CA HIS A 825 -20.50 -27.81 -18.40
C HIS A 825 -19.31 -26.85 -18.56
N SER A 826 -19.30 -25.99 -19.59
CA SER A 826 -18.19 -25.04 -19.79
C SER A 826 -18.38 -23.73 -19.02
N ALA A 827 -19.60 -23.41 -18.58
CA ALA A 827 -19.94 -22.17 -17.89
C ALA A 827 -19.15 -21.95 -16.58
N GLU A 828 -18.84 -23.02 -15.85
CA GLU A 828 -18.02 -22.96 -14.63
C GLU A 828 -16.51 -22.87 -14.91
N SER A 829 -16.08 -23.30 -16.11
CA SER A 829 -14.67 -23.38 -16.51
C SER A 829 -14.18 -22.17 -17.32
N LEU A 830 -15.08 -21.44 -17.98
CA LEU A 830 -14.75 -20.34 -18.88
C LEU A 830 -14.43 -19.07 -18.11
N ASN A 831 -13.15 -18.68 -18.06
CA ASN A 831 -12.75 -17.43 -17.41
C ASN A 831 -12.91 -16.23 -18.35
N TRP A 832 -14.05 -15.56 -18.28
CA TRP A 832 -14.33 -14.36 -19.07
C TRP A 832 -13.41 -13.15 -18.80
N ASN A 833 -12.76 -13.10 -17.64
CA ASN A 833 -11.76 -12.05 -17.36
C ASN A 833 -10.52 -12.23 -18.24
N ALA A 834 -10.17 -13.47 -18.60
CA ALA A 834 -9.04 -13.76 -19.47
C ALA A 834 -9.44 -13.58 -20.95
N ALA A 835 -8.93 -12.53 -21.60
CA ALA A 835 -9.14 -12.27 -23.01
C ALA A 835 -8.84 -13.48 -23.92
N SER A 836 -7.81 -14.27 -23.58
CA SER A 836 -7.41 -15.48 -24.31
C SER A 836 -8.45 -16.59 -24.32
N GLN A 837 -9.34 -16.64 -23.34
CA GLN A 837 -10.40 -17.64 -23.24
C GLN A 837 -11.74 -17.09 -23.74
N ALA A 838 -12.02 -15.81 -23.48
CA ALA A 838 -13.28 -15.16 -23.85
C ALA A 838 -13.43 -14.97 -25.37
N PHE A 839 -12.45 -14.33 -26.04
CA PHE A 839 -12.60 -13.93 -27.44
C PHE A 839 -12.75 -15.08 -28.44
N PRO A 840 -12.14 -16.26 -28.26
CA PRO A 840 -12.40 -17.42 -29.13
C PRO A 840 -13.85 -17.90 -29.12
N HIS A 841 -14.60 -17.68 -28.04
CA HIS A 841 -16.02 -18.01 -27.96
C HIS A 841 -16.88 -16.86 -28.49
N VAL A 842 -16.53 -15.62 -28.15
CA VAL A 842 -17.22 -14.42 -28.66
C VAL A 842 -17.18 -14.35 -30.19
N SER A 843 -16.06 -14.69 -30.83
CA SER A 843 -15.98 -14.66 -32.31
C SER A 843 -16.84 -15.72 -32.99
N GLN A 844 -17.24 -16.79 -32.30
CA GLN A 844 -18.17 -17.78 -32.84
C GLN A 844 -19.59 -17.21 -33.00
N LEU A 845 -19.97 -16.22 -32.18
CA LEU A 845 -21.25 -15.51 -32.32
C LEU A 845 -21.38 -14.77 -33.65
N LEU A 846 -20.27 -14.43 -34.31
CA LEU A 846 -20.27 -13.78 -35.63
C LEU A 846 -20.88 -14.67 -36.73
N ARG A 847 -20.94 -16.00 -36.51
CA ARG A 847 -21.59 -16.97 -37.41
C ARG A 847 -23.11 -16.86 -37.39
N LEU A 848 -23.69 -16.19 -36.38
CA LEU A 848 -25.12 -16.07 -36.19
C LEU A 848 -25.58 -14.66 -36.64
N PRO A 849 -26.37 -14.54 -37.73
CA PRO A 849 -26.73 -13.24 -38.31
C PRO A 849 -27.38 -12.25 -37.32
N VAL A 850 -28.18 -12.77 -36.37
CA VAL A 850 -28.86 -11.97 -35.34
C VAL A 850 -27.85 -11.28 -34.39
N TYR A 851 -26.73 -11.94 -34.08
CA TYR A 851 -25.72 -11.44 -33.14
C TYR A 851 -24.57 -10.67 -33.81
N GLN A 852 -24.41 -10.83 -35.12
CA GLN A 852 -23.24 -10.36 -35.87
C GLN A 852 -22.97 -8.86 -35.69
N TYR A 853 -23.98 -8.00 -35.87
CA TYR A 853 -23.83 -6.54 -35.76
C TYR A 853 -23.31 -6.10 -34.37
N HIS A 854 -23.99 -6.55 -33.32
CA HIS A 854 -23.71 -6.13 -31.94
C HIS A 854 -22.37 -6.72 -31.43
N THR A 855 -22.08 -7.97 -31.79
CA THR A 855 -20.80 -8.61 -31.46
C THR A 855 -19.63 -7.89 -32.15
N LEU A 856 -19.78 -7.56 -33.44
CA LEU A 856 -18.75 -6.88 -34.21
C LEU A 856 -18.54 -5.44 -33.73
N LEU A 857 -19.60 -4.75 -33.31
CA LEU A 857 -19.52 -3.43 -32.67
C LEU A 857 -18.69 -3.47 -31.37
N GLY A 858 -18.92 -4.47 -30.51
CA GLY A 858 -18.12 -4.66 -29.30
C GLY A 858 -16.65 -5.03 -29.62
N LEU A 859 -16.45 -5.95 -30.58
CA LEU A 859 -15.10 -6.35 -31.03
C LEU A 859 -14.31 -5.18 -31.62
N ALA A 860 -14.94 -4.27 -32.38
CA ALA A 860 -14.26 -3.11 -32.95
C ALA A 860 -13.57 -2.24 -31.88
N VAL A 861 -14.22 -2.07 -30.73
CA VAL A 861 -13.67 -1.32 -29.58
C VAL A 861 -12.53 -2.08 -28.89
N SER A 862 -12.57 -3.41 -28.89
CA SER A 862 -11.52 -4.27 -28.31
C SER A 862 -10.28 -4.38 -29.20
N VAL A 863 -10.48 -4.64 -30.49
CA VAL A 863 -9.42 -4.79 -31.50
C VAL A 863 -8.69 -3.47 -31.75
N GLY A 864 -9.43 -2.36 -31.81
CA GLY A 864 -8.86 -1.01 -31.93
C GLY A 864 -8.49 -0.34 -30.60
N GLY A 865 -8.50 -1.11 -29.51
CA GLY A 865 -8.25 -0.62 -28.15
C GLY A 865 -6.79 -0.24 -27.88
N LEU A 866 -6.50 0.10 -26.61
CA LEU A 866 -5.14 0.44 -26.15
C LEU A 866 -4.46 -0.68 -25.35
N THR A 867 -5.23 -1.65 -24.87
CA THR A 867 -4.73 -2.73 -24.01
C THR A 867 -4.16 -3.86 -24.86
N GLU A 868 -2.85 -4.06 -24.82
CA GLU A 868 -2.13 -4.98 -25.71
C GLU A 868 -2.68 -6.41 -25.66
N THR A 869 -2.95 -6.95 -24.47
CA THR A 869 -3.50 -8.30 -24.30
C THR A 869 -4.89 -8.44 -24.92
N THR A 870 -5.79 -7.50 -24.63
CA THR A 870 -7.15 -7.47 -25.19
C THR A 870 -7.11 -7.35 -26.70
N VAL A 871 -6.30 -6.44 -27.25
CA VAL A 871 -6.12 -6.26 -28.70
C VAL A 871 -5.60 -7.56 -29.32
N ARG A 872 -4.51 -8.12 -28.79
CA ARG A 872 -3.89 -9.34 -29.33
C ARG A 872 -4.88 -10.51 -29.46
N TYR A 873 -5.61 -10.83 -28.40
CA TYR A 873 -6.53 -11.97 -28.42
C TYR A 873 -7.82 -11.68 -29.19
N SER A 874 -8.37 -10.46 -29.11
CA SER A 874 -9.55 -10.09 -29.90
C SER A 874 -9.26 -10.06 -31.41
N SER A 875 -8.12 -9.48 -31.83
CA SER A 875 -7.68 -9.48 -33.23
C SER A 875 -7.43 -10.89 -33.72
N HIS A 876 -6.72 -11.72 -32.95
CA HIS A 876 -6.44 -13.10 -33.33
C HIS A 876 -7.74 -13.90 -33.53
N SER A 877 -8.69 -13.83 -32.59
CA SER A 877 -9.97 -14.53 -32.73
C SER A 877 -10.84 -14.02 -33.87
N LEU A 878 -10.77 -12.72 -34.18
CA LEU A 878 -11.43 -12.13 -35.34
C LEU A 878 -10.82 -12.64 -36.66
N PHE A 879 -9.49 -12.67 -36.77
CA PHE A 879 -8.82 -13.13 -37.98
C PHE A 879 -8.98 -14.63 -38.21
N GLU A 880 -8.99 -15.44 -37.16
CA GLU A 880 -9.32 -16.87 -37.29
C GLU A 880 -10.74 -17.08 -37.79
N HIS A 881 -11.71 -16.25 -37.37
CA HIS A 881 -13.06 -16.28 -37.93
C HIS A 881 -13.07 -15.89 -39.42
N LEU A 882 -12.38 -14.79 -39.78
CA LEU A 882 -12.28 -14.31 -41.17
C LEU A 882 -11.64 -15.33 -42.11
N LYS A 883 -10.54 -15.98 -41.69
CA LYS A 883 -9.92 -17.09 -42.45
C LYS A 883 -10.89 -18.25 -42.66
N GLY A 884 -11.72 -18.54 -41.65
CA GLY A 884 -12.73 -19.60 -41.74
C GLY A 884 -13.84 -19.33 -42.76
N ILE A 885 -14.16 -18.06 -43.04
CA ILE A 885 -15.18 -17.66 -44.04
C ILE A 885 -14.58 -17.17 -45.36
N GLN A 886 -13.25 -17.15 -45.50
CA GLN A 886 -12.56 -16.57 -46.67
C GLN A 886 -12.97 -17.21 -48.01
N GLN A 887 -13.30 -18.51 -47.99
CA GLN A 887 -13.75 -19.27 -49.17
C GLN A 887 -15.27 -19.18 -49.40
N ASP A 888 -16.03 -18.61 -48.46
CA ASP A 888 -17.46 -18.39 -48.57
C ASP A 888 -17.74 -16.93 -48.95
N SER A 889 -17.89 -16.69 -50.25
CA SER A 889 -18.12 -15.35 -50.80
C SER A 889 -19.38 -14.69 -50.23
N ALA A 890 -20.44 -15.45 -49.93
CA ALA A 890 -21.68 -14.89 -49.40
C ALA A 890 -21.52 -14.46 -47.94
N ALA A 891 -20.86 -15.28 -47.11
CA ALA A 891 -20.57 -14.94 -45.72
C ALA A 891 -19.60 -13.74 -45.61
N LEU A 892 -18.61 -13.67 -46.50
CA LEU A 892 -17.66 -12.55 -46.53
C LEU A 892 -18.31 -11.23 -46.94
N LEU A 893 -19.22 -11.25 -47.93
CA LEU A 893 -20.02 -10.08 -48.33
C LEU A 893 -20.92 -9.60 -47.18
N GLN A 894 -21.64 -10.53 -46.52
CA GLN A 894 -22.49 -10.19 -45.37
C GLN A 894 -21.69 -9.58 -44.21
N PHE A 895 -20.49 -10.09 -43.97
CA PHE A 895 -19.58 -9.54 -42.97
C PHE A 895 -19.13 -8.12 -43.35
N GLY A 896 -18.76 -7.90 -44.62
CA GLY A 896 -18.42 -6.58 -45.17
C GLY A 896 -19.55 -5.57 -45.05
N ASP A 897 -20.78 -5.95 -45.42
CA ASP A 897 -21.98 -5.12 -45.27
C ASP A 897 -22.22 -4.71 -43.82
N THR A 898 -22.00 -5.64 -42.89
CA THR A 898 -22.15 -5.37 -41.46
C THR A 898 -21.08 -4.41 -40.95
N LEU A 899 -19.83 -4.54 -41.40
CA LEU A 899 -18.77 -3.56 -41.09
C LEU A 899 -19.15 -2.15 -41.58
N LEU A 900 -19.60 -2.04 -42.83
CA LEU A 900 -19.98 -0.75 -43.41
C LEU A 900 -21.17 -0.12 -42.67
N ARG A 901 -22.15 -0.94 -42.29
CA ARG A 901 -23.30 -0.50 -41.49
C ARG A 901 -22.86 0.00 -40.11
N ILE A 902 -21.98 -0.72 -39.41
CA ILE A 902 -21.45 -0.29 -38.09
C ILE A 902 -20.74 1.06 -38.21
N PHE A 903 -19.89 1.22 -39.22
CA PHE A 903 -19.17 2.48 -39.40
C PHE A 903 -20.10 3.64 -39.70
N ARG A 904 -21.07 3.43 -40.61
CA ARG A 904 -22.08 4.42 -40.98
C ARG A 904 -22.92 4.86 -39.78
N ASP A 905 -23.39 3.91 -38.99
CA ASP A 905 -24.28 4.18 -37.85
C ASP A 905 -23.54 4.88 -36.69
N ASN A 906 -22.20 4.84 -36.67
CA ASN A 906 -21.34 5.42 -35.64
C ASN A 906 -20.43 6.55 -36.16
N LEU A 907 -20.79 7.20 -37.26
CA LEU A 907 -20.09 8.39 -37.73
C LEU A 907 -20.10 9.47 -36.65
N HIS A 908 -18.94 10.10 -36.45
CA HIS A 908 -18.67 11.12 -35.43
C HIS A 908 -18.81 10.64 -33.98
N ASN A 909 -18.94 9.32 -33.75
CA ASN A 909 -18.83 8.73 -32.42
C ASN A 909 -17.40 8.21 -32.21
N ASP A 910 -16.50 9.07 -31.76
CA ASP A 910 -15.06 8.81 -31.63
C ASP A 910 -14.73 7.58 -30.78
N ARG A 911 -15.61 7.23 -29.83
CA ARG A 911 -15.50 6.01 -29.01
C ARG A 911 -15.45 4.74 -29.88
N VAL A 912 -16.22 4.73 -30.96
CA VAL A 912 -16.37 3.59 -31.86
C VAL A 912 -15.57 3.81 -33.13
N SER A 913 -15.69 4.98 -33.78
CA SER A 913 -15.10 5.23 -35.10
C SER A 913 -13.57 5.13 -35.09
N VAL A 914 -12.89 5.62 -34.05
CA VAL A 914 -11.42 5.57 -33.96
C VAL A 914 -10.89 4.14 -33.78
N PRO A 915 -11.36 3.34 -32.80
CA PRO A 915 -11.02 1.92 -32.72
C PRO A 915 -11.42 1.14 -33.98
N PHE A 916 -12.57 1.44 -34.57
CA PHE A 916 -13.03 0.80 -35.79
C PHE A 916 -12.05 1.01 -36.96
N LEU A 917 -11.54 2.24 -37.15
CA LEU A 917 -10.51 2.51 -38.17
C LEU A 917 -9.23 1.70 -37.93
N LYS A 918 -8.80 1.55 -36.68
CA LYS A 918 -7.64 0.69 -36.35
C LYS A 918 -7.91 -0.79 -36.58
N MET A 919 -9.14 -1.25 -36.34
CA MET A 919 -9.54 -2.61 -36.67
C MET A 919 -9.50 -2.83 -38.19
N LEU A 920 -10.04 -1.89 -38.98
CA LEU A 920 -9.99 -1.95 -40.44
C LEU A 920 -8.55 -2.02 -40.96
N ASP A 921 -7.66 -1.19 -40.44
CA ASP A 921 -6.23 -1.21 -40.77
C ASP A 921 -5.62 -2.62 -40.54
N GLN A 922 -5.87 -3.21 -39.37
CA GLN A 922 -5.38 -4.56 -39.09
C GLN A 922 -6.01 -5.64 -40.00
N ILE A 923 -7.31 -5.53 -40.33
CA ILE A 923 -7.97 -6.47 -41.26
C ILE A 923 -7.34 -6.37 -42.66
N LEU A 924 -7.08 -5.16 -43.14
CA LEU A 924 -6.45 -4.90 -44.44
C LEU A 924 -5.02 -5.43 -44.49
N ALA A 925 -4.23 -5.20 -43.42
CA ALA A 925 -2.85 -5.66 -43.32
C ALA A 925 -2.71 -7.20 -43.30
N ASN A 926 -3.74 -7.94 -42.86
CA ASN A 926 -3.73 -9.40 -42.82
C ASN A 926 -4.32 -10.06 -44.08
N SER A 927 -4.55 -9.30 -45.15
CA SER A 927 -5.04 -9.80 -46.46
C SER A 927 -6.27 -10.71 -46.36
N CYS A 928 -7.19 -10.40 -45.43
CA CYS A 928 -8.39 -11.21 -45.18
C CYS A 928 -9.44 -11.12 -46.31
N PHE A 929 -9.29 -10.17 -47.23
CA PHE A 929 -10.12 -10.02 -48.42
C PHE A 929 -9.30 -10.39 -49.66
N ASP A 930 -9.84 -11.24 -50.53
CA ASP A 930 -9.18 -11.65 -51.77
C ASP A 930 -9.19 -10.49 -52.79
N VAL A 931 -8.01 -10.09 -53.25
CA VAL A 931 -7.78 -8.95 -54.16
C VAL A 931 -8.17 -9.30 -55.61
N SER A 932 -8.53 -10.56 -55.89
CA SER A 932 -8.50 -11.12 -57.25
C SER A 932 -9.79 -11.12 -58.08
N GLN A 933 -10.94 -10.60 -57.62
CA GLN A 933 -12.19 -10.90 -58.36
C GLN A 933 -13.09 -9.79 -58.92
N GLN A 934 -12.90 -8.48 -58.71
CA GLN A 934 -13.75 -7.49 -59.42
C GLN A 934 -13.06 -6.14 -59.68
N GLU A 935 -13.02 -5.68 -60.93
CA GLU A 935 -12.49 -4.36 -61.33
C GLU A 935 -13.30 -3.16 -60.77
N ASN A 936 -14.48 -3.38 -60.18
CA ASN A 936 -15.37 -2.34 -59.66
C ASN A 936 -15.83 -2.64 -58.22
N HIS A 937 -15.02 -2.28 -57.23
CA HIS A 937 -15.36 -2.40 -55.82
C HIS A 937 -16.22 -1.22 -55.32
N GLN A 938 -17.54 -1.26 -55.54
CA GLN A 938 -18.46 -0.22 -55.05
C GLN A 938 -18.41 -0.06 -53.51
N ASP A 939 -18.24 -1.17 -52.79
CA ASP A 939 -18.18 -1.19 -51.32
C ASP A 939 -16.92 -0.51 -50.77
N LEU A 940 -15.78 -0.65 -51.46
CA LEU A 940 -14.54 0.05 -51.09
C LEU A 940 -14.62 1.55 -51.38
N LEU A 941 -15.31 1.94 -52.46
CA LEU A 941 -15.61 3.35 -52.73
C LEU A 941 -16.58 3.93 -51.67
N PHE A 942 -17.53 3.13 -51.18
CA PHE A 942 -18.40 3.52 -50.09
C PHE A 942 -17.61 3.66 -48.77
N LEU A 943 -16.73 2.70 -48.44
CA LEU A 943 -15.82 2.80 -47.29
C LEU A 943 -14.95 4.06 -47.35
N LEU A 944 -14.38 4.36 -48.53
CA LEU A 944 -13.62 5.58 -48.75
C LEU A 944 -14.47 6.83 -48.51
N SER A 945 -15.75 6.83 -48.91
CA SER A 945 -16.67 7.95 -48.65
C SER A 945 -16.96 8.14 -47.16
N LEU A 946 -17.14 7.04 -46.41
CA LEU A 946 -17.32 7.08 -44.96
C LEU A 946 -16.07 7.60 -44.25
N CYS A 947 -14.88 7.13 -44.65
CA CYS A 947 -13.61 7.61 -44.11
C CYS A 947 -13.43 9.12 -44.33
N LYS A 948 -13.81 9.62 -45.52
CA LYS A 948 -13.78 11.05 -45.83
C LYS A 948 -14.72 11.86 -44.95
N GLU A 949 -15.96 11.39 -44.76
CA GLU A 949 -16.93 12.10 -43.92
C GLU A 949 -16.49 12.11 -42.45
N GLU A 950 -15.92 11.01 -41.95
CA GLU A 950 -15.45 10.88 -40.57
C GLU A 950 -14.31 11.84 -40.22
N ILE A 951 -13.39 12.11 -41.16
CA ILE A 951 -12.25 13.02 -40.96
C ILE A 951 -12.52 14.46 -41.37
N LYS A 952 -13.65 14.73 -42.05
CA LYS A 952 -14.00 16.05 -42.58
C LYS A 952 -14.04 17.08 -41.45
N LYS A 953 -13.18 18.10 -41.53
CA LYS A 953 -13.01 19.14 -40.49
C LYS A 953 -12.65 18.60 -39.09
N SER A 954 -12.21 17.35 -38.97
CA SER A 954 -11.81 16.78 -37.69
C SER A 954 -10.51 17.41 -37.19
N LYS A 955 -10.45 17.69 -35.89
CA LYS A 955 -9.23 18.14 -35.21
C LYS A 955 -8.56 17.02 -34.40
N ASP A 956 -9.16 15.84 -34.35
CA ASP A 956 -8.62 14.70 -33.60
C ASP A 956 -7.45 14.06 -34.39
N ILE A 957 -6.25 14.22 -33.84
CA ILE A 957 -5.00 13.69 -34.42
C ILE A 957 -5.02 12.16 -34.49
N GLN A 958 -5.59 11.47 -33.50
CA GLN A 958 -5.64 10.01 -33.45
C GLN A 958 -6.59 9.46 -34.52
N LYS A 959 -7.75 10.10 -34.68
CA LYS A 959 -8.68 9.79 -35.77
C LYS A 959 -8.05 9.95 -37.14
N LEU A 960 -7.39 11.09 -37.37
CA LEU A 960 -6.71 11.40 -38.63
C LEU A 960 -5.62 10.36 -38.94
N ARG A 961 -4.77 10.00 -37.97
CA ARG A 961 -3.73 8.97 -38.14
C ARG A 961 -4.30 7.59 -38.42
N SER A 962 -5.38 7.20 -37.74
CA SER A 962 -6.02 5.89 -37.96
C SER A 962 -6.63 5.82 -39.37
N CYS A 963 -7.14 6.94 -39.88
CA CYS A 963 -7.66 7.02 -41.25
C CYS A 963 -6.54 6.97 -42.32
N VAL A 964 -5.37 7.59 -42.06
CA VAL A 964 -4.18 7.44 -42.93
C VAL A 964 -3.80 5.97 -43.08
N ALA A 965 -3.77 5.22 -41.98
CA ALA A 965 -3.40 3.80 -42.00
C ALA A 965 -4.37 2.98 -42.86
N VAL A 966 -5.69 3.21 -42.71
CA VAL A 966 -6.73 2.60 -43.57
C VAL A 966 -6.52 2.97 -45.04
N TYR A 967 -6.20 4.22 -45.36
CA TYR A 967 -5.88 4.62 -46.73
C TYR A 967 -4.66 3.89 -47.29
N CYS A 968 -3.60 3.74 -46.50
CA CYS A 968 -2.43 2.96 -46.90
C CYS A 968 -2.77 1.47 -47.11
N GLY A 969 -3.62 0.86 -46.27
CA GLY A 969 -4.06 -0.53 -46.47
C GLY A 969 -4.95 -0.74 -47.69
N LEU A 970 -5.77 0.25 -48.06
CA LEU A 970 -6.64 0.18 -49.23
C LEU A 970 -5.89 0.35 -50.58
N ILE A 971 -4.59 0.66 -50.57
CA ILE A 971 -3.79 0.84 -51.79
C ILE A 971 -3.68 -0.43 -52.65
N LEU A 972 -3.78 -1.59 -51.97
CA LEU A 972 -3.71 -2.93 -52.54
C LEU A 972 -4.71 -3.14 -53.68
N PHE A 973 -5.88 -2.50 -53.61
CA PHE A 973 -6.94 -2.65 -54.60
C PHE A 973 -6.68 -1.76 -55.83
N GLN A 974 -6.42 -2.39 -56.98
CA GLN A 974 -6.13 -1.71 -58.24
C GLN A 974 -7.32 -0.89 -58.80
N GLY A 975 -7.07 -0.09 -59.85
CA GLY A 975 -8.11 0.68 -60.53
C GLY A 975 -8.43 2.04 -59.89
N ASP A 976 -9.70 2.43 -59.94
CA ASP A 976 -10.19 3.76 -59.49
C ASP A 976 -10.04 4.00 -57.99
N VAL A 977 -10.05 2.93 -57.19
CA VAL A 977 -9.88 2.97 -55.73
C VAL A 977 -8.47 3.48 -55.39
N ARG A 978 -7.43 2.86 -55.95
CA ARG A 978 -6.01 3.26 -55.79
C ARG A 978 -5.78 4.74 -56.12
N LYS A 979 -6.28 5.19 -57.28
CA LYS A 979 -6.13 6.60 -57.72
C LYS A 979 -6.76 7.58 -56.73
N LYS A 980 -7.99 7.30 -56.26
CA LYS A 980 -8.70 8.17 -55.32
C LYS A 980 -8.04 8.22 -53.94
N ILE A 981 -7.47 7.10 -53.48
CA ILE A 981 -6.73 7.00 -52.21
C ILE A 981 -5.43 7.79 -52.26
N LEU A 982 -4.63 7.62 -53.32
CA LEU A 982 -3.41 8.39 -53.52
C LEU A 982 -3.70 9.89 -53.48
N VAL A 983 -4.78 10.35 -54.12
CA VAL A 983 -5.23 11.75 -54.01
C VAL A 983 -5.54 12.16 -52.56
N GLN A 984 -6.18 11.30 -51.75
CA GLN A 984 -6.42 11.60 -50.33
C GLN A 984 -5.13 11.70 -49.51
N LEU A 985 -4.20 10.76 -49.70
CA LEU A 985 -2.89 10.78 -49.02
C LEU A 985 -2.10 12.04 -49.40
N MET A 986 -2.14 12.45 -50.67
CA MET A 986 -1.54 13.70 -51.16
C MET A 986 -2.19 14.97 -50.61
N MET A 987 -3.45 14.92 -50.17
CA MET A 987 -4.07 16.02 -49.42
C MET A 987 -3.59 16.04 -47.97
N LEU A 988 -3.46 14.87 -47.33
CA LEU A 988 -3.01 14.73 -45.93
C LEU A 988 -1.52 15.09 -45.73
N LEU A 989 -0.68 14.90 -46.75
CA LEU A 989 0.70 15.42 -46.78
C LEU A 989 0.77 16.95 -46.71
N CYS A 990 -0.31 17.67 -47.03
CA CYS A 990 -0.43 19.12 -46.89
C CYS A 990 -1.43 19.54 -45.79
N HIS A 991 -1.74 18.65 -44.83
CA HIS A 991 -2.69 18.95 -43.74
C HIS A 991 -2.18 20.10 -42.85
N PRO A 992 -3.06 20.96 -42.27
CA PRO A 992 -2.63 22.07 -41.40
C PRO A 992 -1.75 21.64 -40.22
N PHE A 993 -2.01 20.47 -39.64
CA PHE A 993 -1.22 19.92 -38.53
C PHE A 993 0.08 19.24 -39.02
N PRO A 994 1.27 19.74 -38.63
CA PRO A 994 2.57 19.14 -39.01
C PRO A 994 2.69 17.65 -38.64
N VAL A 995 2.15 17.28 -37.48
CA VAL A 995 2.16 15.92 -36.94
C VAL A 995 1.45 14.92 -37.86
N ILE A 996 0.42 15.36 -38.61
CA ILE A 996 -0.30 14.54 -39.58
C ILE A 996 0.49 14.42 -40.88
N ARG A 997 1.12 15.51 -41.35
CA ARG A 997 1.95 15.48 -42.55
C ARG A 997 3.10 14.48 -42.42
N LYS A 998 3.84 14.56 -41.31
CA LYS A 998 4.91 13.63 -40.98
C LYS A 998 4.44 12.18 -40.88
N ALA A 999 3.34 11.94 -40.15
CA ALA A 999 2.79 10.59 -40.02
C ALA A 999 2.33 10.01 -41.36
N THR A 1000 1.73 10.85 -42.22
CA THR A 1000 1.33 10.46 -43.58
C THR A 1000 2.55 10.11 -44.43
N ALA A 1001 3.60 10.92 -44.40
CA ALA A 1001 4.82 10.64 -45.15
C ALA A 1001 5.49 9.33 -44.71
N SER A 1002 5.62 9.09 -43.41
CA SER A 1002 6.19 7.85 -42.88
C SER A 1002 5.35 6.62 -43.25
N GLN A 1003 4.02 6.68 -43.10
CA GLN A 1003 3.16 5.54 -43.45
C GLN A 1003 3.11 5.28 -44.96
N VAL A 1004 3.13 6.32 -45.80
CA VAL A 1004 3.22 6.14 -47.25
C VAL A 1004 4.56 5.53 -47.63
N TYR A 1005 5.65 5.94 -46.99
CA TYR A 1005 6.97 5.34 -47.20
C TYR A 1005 6.99 3.84 -46.83
N GLU A 1006 6.45 3.47 -45.65
CA GLU A 1006 6.33 2.07 -45.21
C GLU A 1006 5.43 1.24 -46.13
N MET A 1007 4.32 1.82 -46.59
CA MET A 1007 3.41 1.20 -47.55
C MET A 1007 4.12 0.88 -48.88
N LEU A 1008 4.93 1.81 -49.41
CA LEU A 1008 5.68 1.61 -50.66
C LEU A 1008 6.83 0.61 -50.52
N LEU A 1009 7.42 0.49 -49.33
CA LEU A 1009 8.35 -0.60 -49.02
C LEU A 1009 7.68 -1.98 -49.01
N THR A 1010 6.40 -2.02 -48.63
CA THR A 1010 5.65 -3.27 -48.49
C THR A 1010 5.04 -3.72 -49.82
N TYR A 1011 4.63 -2.77 -50.66
CA TYR A 1011 3.96 -3.01 -51.94
C TYR A 1011 4.72 -2.32 -53.08
N ASP A 1012 5.60 -3.06 -53.74
CA ASP A 1012 6.46 -2.59 -54.83
C ASP A 1012 5.72 -2.45 -56.18
N ASP A 1013 4.51 -2.98 -56.30
CA ASP A 1013 3.63 -2.91 -57.48
C ASP A 1013 2.76 -1.64 -57.56
N VAL A 1014 2.88 -0.73 -56.59
CA VAL A 1014 2.02 0.45 -56.48
C VAL A 1014 2.47 1.58 -57.41
N ILE A 1015 3.77 1.72 -57.65
CA ILE A 1015 4.41 2.80 -58.43
C ILE A 1015 5.34 2.18 -59.48
N ASP A 1016 5.53 2.88 -60.60
CA ASP A 1016 6.57 2.53 -61.57
C ASP A 1016 7.96 2.47 -60.92
N ALA A 1017 8.67 1.35 -61.11
CA ALA A 1017 10.02 1.13 -60.59
C ALA A 1017 11.01 2.24 -61.00
N ALA A 1018 10.78 2.93 -62.12
CA ALA A 1018 11.62 4.02 -62.59
C ALA A 1018 11.61 5.26 -61.68
N VAL A 1019 10.56 5.47 -60.88
CA VAL A 1019 10.41 6.65 -60.01
C VAL A 1019 10.31 6.30 -58.52
N LEU A 1020 10.39 5.01 -58.17
CA LEU A 1020 10.25 4.54 -56.80
C LEU A 1020 11.33 5.12 -55.86
N ASP A 1021 12.60 5.06 -56.26
CA ASP A 1021 13.73 5.59 -55.47
C ASP A 1021 13.59 7.10 -55.23
N ASP A 1022 13.16 7.84 -56.26
CA ASP A 1022 12.94 9.29 -56.18
C ASP A 1022 11.78 9.63 -55.23
N VAL A 1023 10.67 8.90 -55.32
CA VAL A 1023 9.50 9.05 -54.43
C VAL A 1023 9.88 8.75 -52.98
N MET A 1024 10.62 7.66 -52.76
CA MET A 1024 11.09 7.27 -51.42
C MET A 1024 12.05 8.29 -50.82
N THR A 1025 12.96 8.85 -51.64
CA THR A 1025 13.87 9.92 -51.23
C THR A 1025 13.10 11.16 -50.81
N VAL A 1026 12.12 11.61 -51.61
CA VAL A 1026 11.31 12.79 -51.25
C VAL A 1026 10.49 12.55 -49.98
N LEU A 1027 9.92 11.37 -49.79
CA LEU A 1027 9.16 11.05 -48.57
C LEU A 1027 10.04 11.05 -47.30
N SER A 1028 11.30 10.61 -47.41
CA SER A 1028 12.22 10.48 -46.27
C SER A 1028 13.01 11.76 -45.96
N ASP A 1029 13.54 12.44 -46.99
CA ASP A 1029 14.43 13.60 -46.83
C ASP A 1029 13.67 14.93 -46.63
N THR A 1030 12.40 14.99 -47.05
CA THR A 1030 11.60 16.21 -46.87
C THR A 1030 11.25 16.42 -45.40
N ASN A 1031 11.54 17.60 -44.86
CA ASN A 1031 11.01 18.01 -43.56
C ASN A 1031 9.52 18.36 -43.66
N TRP A 1032 8.66 17.35 -43.53
CA TRP A 1032 7.19 17.50 -43.60
C TRP A 1032 6.59 18.40 -42.51
N GLU A 1033 7.38 18.81 -41.51
CA GLU A 1033 6.95 19.74 -40.47
C GLU A 1033 7.14 21.21 -40.87
N SER A 1034 7.80 21.49 -42.01
CA SER A 1034 8.03 22.85 -42.52
C SER A 1034 6.73 23.56 -42.96
N ASP A 1035 6.86 24.81 -43.39
CA ASP A 1035 5.74 25.61 -43.88
C ASP A 1035 5.04 24.96 -45.08
N LEU A 1036 3.73 25.24 -45.23
CA LEU A 1036 2.90 24.63 -46.28
C LEU A 1036 3.35 25.02 -47.70
N THR A 1037 4.08 26.14 -47.89
CA THR A 1037 4.53 26.51 -49.24
C THR A 1037 5.68 25.61 -49.70
N THR A 1038 6.61 25.29 -48.80
CA THR A 1038 7.70 24.33 -49.02
C THR A 1038 7.17 22.90 -49.16
N VAL A 1039 6.22 22.47 -48.32
CA VAL A 1039 5.68 21.10 -48.42
C VAL A 1039 4.87 20.88 -49.71
N ARG A 1040 4.16 21.93 -50.18
CA ARG A 1040 3.35 21.84 -51.41
C ARG A 1040 4.18 21.57 -52.67
N SER A 1041 5.40 22.09 -52.78
CA SER A 1041 6.25 21.83 -53.95
C SER A 1041 6.63 20.35 -54.03
N HIS A 1042 7.12 19.78 -52.93
CA HIS A 1042 7.48 18.36 -52.81
C HIS A 1042 6.27 17.45 -53.02
N ARG A 1043 5.11 17.78 -52.44
CA ARG A 1043 3.85 17.06 -52.68
C ARG A 1043 3.45 17.09 -54.16
N ASN A 1044 3.52 18.23 -54.84
CA ASN A 1044 3.15 18.32 -56.25
C ASN A 1044 4.08 17.47 -57.14
N GLN A 1045 5.37 17.40 -56.80
CA GLN A 1045 6.33 16.51 -57.46
C GLN A 1045 5.96 15.03 -57.24
N LEU A 1046 5.56 14.64 -56.03
CA LEU A 1046 5.01 13.31 -55.75
C LEU A 1046 3.75 13.03 -56.58
N CYS A 1047 2.82 13.99 -56.74
CA CYS A 1047 1.64 13.80 -57.57
C CYS A 1047 1.97 13.51 -59.04
N ASP A 1048 2.98 14.20 -59.58
CA ASP A 1048 3.41 14.02 -60.96
C ASP A 1048 4.01 12.63 -61.19
N TRP A 1049 4.88 12.17 -60.28
CA TRP A 1049 5.46 10.83 -60.33
C TRP A 1049 4.43 9.72 -60.10
N LEU A 1050 3.42 9.96 -59.26
CA LEU A 1050 2.33 9.01 -58.99
C LEU A 1050 1.22 9.01 -60.04
N GLY A 1051 1.26 9.90 -61.04
CA GLY A 1051 0.23 10.00 -62.08
C GLY A 1051 -1.16 10.39 -61.56
N VAL A 1052 -1.23 11.13 -60.44
CA VAL A 1052 -2.49 11.58 -59.81
C VAL A 1052 -2.71 13.08 -59.94
N PRO A 1053 -3.96 13.56 -60.04
CA PRO A 1053 -4.24 14.98 -60.18
C PRO A 1053 -3.73 15.75 -58.96
N ARG A 1054 -2.95 16.82 -59.21
CA ARG A 1054 -2.48 17.73 -58.16
C ARG A 1054 -3.69 18.33 -57.42
N PRO A 1055 -3.83 18.15 -56.09
CA PRO A 1055 -4.95 18.74 -55.36
C PRO A 1055 -4.86 20.27 -55.40
N THR A 1056 -5.86 20.92 -56.00
CA THR A 1056 -5.99 22.37 -56.12
C THR A 1056 -6.79 22.94 -54.96
N VAL A 1057 -6.38 24.12 -54.46
CA VAL A 1057 -7.19 24.90 -53.53
C VAL A 1057 -8.29 25.56 -54.37
N GLN A 1058 -9.56 25.28 -54.11
CA GLN A 1058 -10.66 26.06 -54.72
C GLN A 1058 -10.57 27.51 -54.19
N HIS A 1059 -9.91 28.38 -54.95
CA HIS A 1059 -9.96 29.82 -54.73
C HIS A 1059 -11.31 30.35 -55.22
N GLY A 1060 -12.30 30.45 -54.33
CA GLY A 1060 -13.57 31.08 -54.68
C GLY A 1060 -14.76 30.84 -53.73
N SER A 1061 -14.63 31.12 -52.44
CA SER A 1061 -15.74 31.58 -51.55
C SER A 1061 -15.20 31.84 -50.13
N PRO A 1062 -15.68 32.86 -49.41
CA PRO A 1062 -15.11 33.24 -48.12
C PRO A 1062 -15.49 32.20 -47.05
N SER A 1063 -14.50 31.74 -46.30
CA SER A 1063 -14.63 30.96 -45.06
C SER A 1063 -15.49 29.69 -45.15
N LEU A 1064 -14.92 28.61 -45.69
CA LEU A 1064 -15.28 27.24 -45.30
C LEU A 1064 -13.96 26.48 -45.06
N PRO A 1065 -13.65 26.07 -43.82
CA PRO A 1065 -12.48 25.22 -43.56
C PRO A 1065 -12.80 23.82 -44.08
N ILE A 1066 -11.99 23.30 -45.00
CA ILE A 1066 -12.02 21.90 -45.48
C ILE A 1066 -11.06 21.09 -44.61
#